data_AF-A0A7Y5MRB1-F1
#
_entry.id   AF-A0A7Y5MRB1-F1
#
_cell.length_a   1.000
_cell.length_b   1.000
_cell.length_c   1.000
_cell.angle_alpha   90.00
_cell.angle_beta   90.00
_cell.angle_gamma   90.00
#
_symmetry.space_group_name_H-M   'P 1'
#
loop_
_entity.id
_entity.type
_entity.pdbx_description
1 polymer ?
#
loop_
_entity_poly.entity_id
_entity_poly.type
_entity_poly.pdbx_seq_one_letter_code
_entity_poly.pdbx_strand_id
1 'polypeptide(L)'
;MAARLVTGLVAAWGAFAALWSASPARGEYVFLSHPDYIRRLAMDLIGGRPSQVDLQTPPEGIPNLVEAYMTTEQFGERILWLANDIFLTRFDLVEYFRESYDYADEHARHDVAKAVGEEPVRLFEYIVRNDLPLAELVTADYTIANSTLAWFWNIEYNGEAYGSQWLRGRYLDGREHAGVLSQTSFYYRYPTTVSNKQRHRANQITRIFLDDDHMLRNVSVNLRLGAADPNLDLVDATRHNTGCVACHSTLDGIGAHVFGFSLGPGGESQYARELFSTFSPQGVERWQLLTHHDLSYYGYPSRGLRDLGNYIAKDPRFARTMVKHIYRFFLHRDPDYRDRDILTNLATVLVANNYSAKALIKAIVSSDEYRAVGVVSTEKNEDSQAPPQPPFDPKGLRQQWLDLEREIAALKVEDASKREWTDMARVHAIETGYSLQTALGRSGNGLPEKGTGSYPDVVEPLPPEELIQPFKLATPEQLHSLGKQVVGEIWDGYEGGQWLPPVFPHLEYNTDIKVVAGGYDGRRITERKWAIPPTYLLVLERWAEVLAEDVLQRELGESVHWAQRRVFTLVTGREDPREAEPAIRNQIADWFKRFYGETVDPWGPEVDDVFGVLLYAREQAREMFGDWYSIEVGWSHVLGMMLSDIRMAIY
;
A
#
# COMPACT_ATOMS: atom_id res chain seq x y z
N MET A 1 -9.23 -44.36 12.39
CA MET A 1 -9.41 -42.91 12.64
C MET A 1 -8.46 -42.04 11.80
N ALA A 2 -7.20 -42.43 11.57
CA ALA A 2 -6.27 -41.69 10.69
C ALA A 2 -6.65 -41.65 9.19
N ALA A 3 -7.31 -42.68 8.66
CA ALA A 3 -7.70 -42.74 7.24
C ALA A 3 -8.86 -41.80 6.83
N ARG A 4 -9.64 -41.28 7.80
CA ARG A 4 -10.76 -40.34 7.50
C ARG A 4 -10.32 -38.88 7.44
N LEU A 5 -9.15 -38.54 8.00
CA LEU A 5 -8.58 -37.19 7.95
C LEU A 5 -7.90 -36.89 6.60
N VAL A 6 -7.29 -37.91 5.97
CA VAL A 6 -6.64 -37.77 4.66
C VAL A 6 -7.66 -37.61 3.53
N THR A 7 -8.83 -38.23 3.63
CA THR A 7 -9.91 -38.09 2.64
C THR A 7 -10.63 -36.74 2.68
N GLY A 8 -10.60 -36.02 3.81
CA GLY A 8 -11.19 -34.68 3.93
C GLY A 8 -10.36 -33.59 3.22
N LEU A 9 -9.03 -33.72 3.23
CA LEU A 9 -8.11 -32.80 2.55
C LEU A 9 -8.16 -32.93 1.02
N VAL A 10 -8.35 -34.15 0.49
CA VAL A 10 -8.45 -34.37 -0.97
C VAL A 10 -9.83 -33.97 -1.51
N ALA A 11 -10.89 -34.11 -0.71
CA ALA A 11 -12.26 -33.73 -1.11
C ALA A 11 -12.46 -32.21 -1.20
N ALA A 12 -11.74 -31.42 -0.39
CA ALA A 12 -11.73 -29.95 -0.52
C ALA A 12 -11.14 -29.53 -1.87
N TRP A 13 -10.08 -30.20 -2.34
CA TRP A 13 -9.41 -29.91 -3.62
C TRP A 13 -10.19 -30.41 -4.85
N GLY A 14 -10.89 -31.54 -4.75
CA GLY A 14 -11.76 -32.03 -5.84
C GLY A 14 -12.95 -31.11 -6.12
N ALA A 15 -13.41 -30.36 -5.11
CA ALA A 15 -14.47 -29.37 -5.26
C ALA A 15 -13.97 -28.04 -5.90
N PHE A 16 -12.67 -27.73 -5.79
CA PHE A 16 -12.07 -26.55 -6.45
C PHE A 16 -12.04 -26.70 -7.98
N ALA A 17 -11.81 -27.91 -8.51
CA ALA A 17 -11.74 -28.14 -9.96
C ALA A 17 -13.11 -28.27 -10.64
N ALA A 18 -14.14 -28.73 -9.92
CA ALA A 18 -15.45 -29.06 -10.52
C ALA A 18 -16.40 -27.85 -10.70
N LEU A 19 -16.11 -26.70 -10.07
CA LEU A 19 -16.89 -25.46 -10.23
C LEU A 19 -16.41 -24.58 -11.39
N TRP A 20 -15.36 -24.99 -12.10
CA TRP A 20 -14.72 -24.19 -13.16
C TRP A 20 -15.15 -24.57 -14.58
N SER A 21 -15.95 -25.61 -14.76
CA SER A 21 -16.35 -26.08 -16.10
C SER A 21 -17.73 -25.57 -16.53
N ALA A 22 -17.88 -24.27 -16.72
CA ALA A 22 -18.82 -23.67 -17.67
C ALA A 22 -18.67 -22.14 -17.72
N SER A 23 -17.90 -21.62 -18.67
CA SER A 23 -18.05 -20.22 -19.10
C SER A 23 -17.84 -20.10 -20.61
N PRO A 24 -18.65 -19.26 -21.29
CA PRO A 24 -18.59 -19.08 -22.73
C PRO A 24 -17.36 -18.23 -23.10
N ALA A 25 -16.64 -18.65 -24.14
CA ALA A 25 -15.59 -17.93 -24.88
C ALA A 25 -14.90 -16.76 -24.14
N ARG A 26 -14.07 -17.08 -23.13
CA ARG A 26 -13.06 -16.15 -22.60
C ARG A 26 -11.78 -16.34 -23.42
N GLY A 27 -11.11 -15.25 -23.78
CA GLY A 27 -9.79 -15.33 -24.41
C GLY A 27 -8.82 -16.19 -23.58
N GLU A 28 -7.83 -16.79 -24.23
CA GLU A 28 -6.87 -17.65 -23.53
C GLU A 28 -5.96 -16.78 -22.63
N TYR A 29 -5.93 -17.09 -21.33
CA TYR A 29 -5.01 -16.43 -20.40
C TYR A 29 -3.56 -16.75 -20.75
N VAL A 30 -2.71 -15.74 -20.75
CA VAL A 30 -1.25 -15.92 -20.76
C VAL A 30 -0.78 -15.88 -19.31
N PHE A 31 -0.21 -16.98 -18.83
CA PHE A 31 0.22 -17.11 -17.44
C PHE A 31 1.66 -16.61 -17.22
N LEU A 32 1.91 -16.16 -15.99
CA LEU A 32 3.26 -15.88 -15.49
C LEU A 32 4.14 -17.11 -15.64
N SER A 33 5.44 -16.86 -15.86
CA SER A 33 6.43 -17.91 -15.67
C SER A 33 6.38 -18.40 -14.22
N HIS A 34 6.81 -19.64 -13.99
CA HIS A 34 6.79 -20.22 -12.66
C HIS A 34 7.60 -19.40 -11.63
N PRO A 35 8.83 -18.94 -11.92
CA PRO A 35 9.54 -18.00 -11.05
C PRO A 35 8.81 -16.68 -10.80
N ASP A 36 8.18 -16.09 -11.83
CA ASP A 36 7.46 -14.82 -11.68
C ASP A 36 6.21 -14.97 -10.82
N TYR A 37 5.51 -16.10 -10.94
CA TYR A 37 4.39 -16.41 -10.06
C TYR A 37 4.82 -16.49 -8.59
N ILE A 38 5.95 -17.13 -8.29
CA ILE A 38 6.50 -17.20 -6.93
C ILE A 38 6.96 -15.82 -6.43
N ARG A 39 7.55 -14.99 -7.29
CA ARG A 39 7.89 -13.60 -6.97
C ARG A 39 6.65 -12.80 -6.61
N ARG A 40 5.58 -12.91 -7.40
CA ARG A 40 4.30 -12.25 -7.13
C ARG A 40 3.68 -12.71 -5.81
N LEU A 41 3.67 -14.02 -5.54
CA LEU A 41 3.21 -14.56 -4.26
C LEU A 41 3.99 -13.99 -3.08
N ALA A 42 5.32 -13.96 -3.15
CA ALA A 42 6.15 -13.42 -2.08
C ALA A 42 5.91 -11.92 -1.88
N MET A 43 5.88 -11.14 -2.96
CA MET A 43 5.63 -9.70 -2.87
C MET A 43 4.26 -9.37 -2.27
N ASP A 44 3.20 -10.08 -2.68
CA ASP A 44 1.86 -9.82 -2.18
C ASP A 44 1.66 -10.31 -0.74
N LEU A 45 2.17 -11.51 -0.41
CA LEU A 45 1.94 -12.17 0.88
C LEU A 45 2.92 -11.74 1.97
N ILE A 46 4.18 -11.44 1.63
CA ILE A 46 5.20 -11.06 2.62
C ILE A 46 5.89 -9.72 2.31
N GLY A 47 5.51 -9.01 1.24
CA GLY A 47 6.04 -7.68 0.95
C GLY A 47 7.48 -7.65 0.48
N GLY A 48 8.08 -8.80 0.19
CA GLY A 48 9.49 -8.93 -0.14
C GLY A 48 9.75 -10.01 -1.18
N ARG A 49 11.02 -10.11 -1.59
CA ARG A 49 11.49 -11.10 -2.57
C ARG A 49 11.52 -12.50 -1.97
N PRO A 50 11.20 -13.54 -2.77
CA PRO A 50 11.31 -14.94 -2.35
C PRO A 50 12.78 -15.32 -2.11
N SER A 51 13.01 -16.32 -1.26
CA SER A 51 14.33 -16.93 -1.18
C SER A 51 14.64 -17.77 -2.43
N GLN A 52 15.91 -18.13 -2.61
CA GLN A 52 16.31 -19.02 -3.70
C GLN A 52 15.70 -20.42 -3.57
N VAL A 53 15.46 -20.88 -2.34
CA VAL A 53 14.76 -22.14 -2.08
C VAL A 53 13.31 -22.03 -2.54
N ASP A 54 12.67 -20.90 -2.23
CA ASP A 54 11.28 -20.68 -2.63
C ASP A 54 11.13 -20.67 -4.15
N LEU A 55 12.01 -19.98 -4.88
CA LEU A 55 12.01 -19.94 -6.35
C LEU A 55 12.15 -21.32 -7.02
N GLN A 56 12.73 -22.30 -6.31
CA GLN A 56 12.90 -23.68 -6.79
C GLN A 56 11.72 -24.59 -6.43
N THR A 57 10.71 -24.09 -5.71
CA THR A 57 9.53 -24.87 -5.30
C THR A 57 8.79 -25.36 -6.54
N PRO A 58 8.53 -26.67 -6.71
CA PRO A 58 7.80 -27.17 -7.88
C PRO A 58 6.31 -26.79 -7.80
N PRO A 59 5.56 -26.81 -8.92
CA PRO A 59 4.14 -26.38 -8.96
C PRO A 59 3.24 -27.01 -7.89
N GLU A 60 3.41 -28.31 -7.63
CA GLU A 60 2.67 -29.05 -6.60
C GLU A 60 3.01 -28.62 -5.16
N GLY A 61 4.15 -27.96 -4.95
CA GLY A 61 4.60 -27.44 -3.67
C GLY A 61 4.12 -26.01 -3.37
N ILE A 62 3.66 -25.26 -4.38
CA ILE A 62 3.22 -23.87 -4.22
C ILE A 62 2.15 -23.69 -3.13
N PRO A 63 1.12 -24.56 -3.01
CA PRO A 63 0.12 -24.40 -1.96
C PRO A 63 0.73 -24.42 -0.55
N ASN A 64 1.74 -25.27 -0.32
CA ASN A 64 2.44 -25.32 0.96
C ASN A 64 3.33 -24.08 1.18
N LEU A 65 3.91 -23.55 0.11
CA LEU A 65 4.68 -22.29 0.16
C LEU A 65 3.77 -21.11 0.53
N VAL A 66 2.58 -21.03 -0.05
CA VAL A 66 1.57 -20.01 0.30
C VAL A 66 1.18 -20.11 1.77
N GLU A 67 0.90 -21.31 2.27
CA GLU A 67 0.61 -21.53 3.70
C GLU A 67 1.79 -21.10 4.58
N ALA A 68 3.03 -21.45 4.20
CA ALA A 68 4.22 -21.05 4.93
C ALA A 68 4.35 -19.53 5.02
N TYR A 69 4.18 -18.80 3.91
CA TYR A 69 4.16 -17.34 3.90
C TYR A 69 3.09 -16.77 4.82
N MET A 70 1.88 -17.33 4.82
CA MET A 70 0.76 -16.87 5.66
C MET A 70 0.94 -17.12 7.17
N THR A 71 2.03 -17.77 7.59
CA THR A 71 2.43 -17.92 9.01
C THR A 71 3.48 -16.92 9.47
N THR A 72 4.07 -16.16 8.55
CA THR A 72 5.15 -15.22 8.86
C THR A 72 4.65 -13.94 9.53
N GLU A 73 5.54 -13.20 10.20
CA GLU A 73 5.23 -11.86 10.72
C GLU A 73 5.00 -10.86 9.57
N GLN A 74 5.77 -10.99 8.48
CA GLN A 74 5.63 -10.18 7.28
C GLN A 74 4.23 -10.27 6.67
N PHE A 75 3.60 -11.46 6.71
CA PHE A 75 2.19 -11.59 6.32
C PHE A 75 1.25 -10.80 7.21
N GLY A 76 1.50 -10.73 8.52
CA GLY A 76 0.76 -9.86 9.44
C GLY A 76 0.85 -8.39 9.02
N GLU A 77 2.06 -7.92 8.70
CA GLU A 77 2.28 -6.55 8.19
C GLU A 77 1.52 -6.30 6.88
N ARG A 78 1.54 -7.23 5.93
CA ARG A 78 0.77 -7.13 4.67
C ARG A 78 -0.72 -7.04 4.91
N ILE A 79 -1.25 -7.85 5.83
CA ILE A 79 -2.67 -7.81 6.18
C ILE A 79 -3.05 -6.51 6.87
N LEU A 80 -2.17 -5.95 7.70
CA LEU A 80 -2.38 -4.64 8.32
C LEU A 80 -2.50 -3.55 7.24
N TRP A 81 -1.67 -3.61 6.18
CA TRP A 81 -1.77 -2.70 5.04
C TRP A 81 -3.07 -2.85 4.26
N LEU A 82 -3.48 -4.09 3.96
CA LEU A 82 -4.79 -4.39 3.39
C LEU A 82 -5.93 -3.80 4.23
N ALA A 83 -5.88 -3.96 5.56
CA ALA A 83 -6.88 -3.40 6.44
C ALA A 83 -6.88 -1.87 6.40
N ASN A 84 -5.70 -1.24 6.27
CA ASN A 84 -5.60 0.21 6.17
C ASN A 84 -6.13 0.74 4.83
N ASP A 85 -6.02 -0.01 3.73
CA ASP A 85 -6.64 0.33 2.44
C ASP A 85 -8.18 0.36 2.56
N ILE A 86 -8.75 -0.35 3.55
CA ILE A 86 -10.19 -0.37 3.85
C ILE A 86 -10.59 0.74 4.83
N PHE A 87 -9.90 0.82 5.98
CA PHE A 87 -10.32 1.68 7.10
C PHE A 87 -9.71 3.09 7.06
N LEU A 88 -8.58 3.27 6.38
CA LEU A 88 -7.87 4.53 6.25
C LEU A 88 -7.55 5.19 7.60
N THR A 89 -7.23 4.38 8.62
CA THR A 89 -7.06 4.85 10.01
C THR A 89 -5.61 5.10 10.39
N ARG A 90 -4.61 4.68 9.62
CA ARG A 90 -3.22 5.10 9.83
C ARG A 90 -3.02 6.48 9.21
N PHE A 91 -2.96 7.51 10.05
CA PHE A 91 -2.70 8.91 9.69
C PHE A 91 -1.56 9.44 10.57
N ASP A 92 -0.84 10.48 10.12
CA ASP A 92 0.40 10.93 10.79
C ASP A 92 0.18 11.61 12.13
N LEU A 93 -0.98 12.22 12.32
CA LEU A 93 -1.24 13.11 13.45
C LEU A 93 -2.63 12.90 14.04
N VAL A 94 -2.66 12.75 15.37
CA VAL A 94 -3.86 12.91 16.20
C VAL A 94 -3.92 14.37 16.67
N GLU A 95 -4.89 15.14 16.17
CA GLU A 95 -5.03 16.58 16.42
C GLU A 95 -5.43 16.93 17.87
N TYR A 96 -5.86 15.94 18.67
CA TYR A 96 -6.39 16.16 20.02
C TYR A 96 -5.45 16.94 20.95
N PHE A 97 -4.13 16.93 20.73
CA PHE A 97 -3.18 17.43 21.72
C PHE A 97 -2.07 18.33 21.18
N ARG A 98 -2.33 19.10 20.11
CA ARG A 98 -1.37 20.13 19.67
C ARG A 98 -1.02 21.13 20.78
N GLU A 99 -1.91 21.33 21.76
CA GLU A 99 -1.81 22.40 22.78
C GLU A 99 -1.97 21.95 24.26
N SER A 100 -2.14 20.65 24.57
CA SER A 100 -2.25 20.23 25.98
C SER A 100 -0.87 20.07 26.64
N TYR A 101 -0.69 20.76 27.76
CA TYR A 101 0.55 20.98 28.51
C TYR A 101 1.33 19.74 29.02
N ASP A 102 0.84 18.51 28.86
CA ASP A 102 1.50 17.27 29.33
C ASP A 102 2.27 16.51 28.22
N TYR A 103 2.29 17.05 27.00
CA TYR A 103 2.82 16.40 25.80
C TYR A 103 4.08 17.10 25.27
N ALA A 104 5.07 17.35 26.13
CA ALA A 104 6.32 18.00 25.73
C ALA A 104 7.27 17.08 24.91
N ASP A 105 7.03 15.77 24.88
CA ASP A 105 7.83 14.81 24.11
C ASP A 105 7.14 14.46 22.78
N GLU A 106 7.85 14.70 21.68
CA GLU A 106 7.44 14.39 20.31
C GLU A 106 7.31 12.87 20.09
N HIS A 107 8.13 12.05 20.75
CA HIS A 107 8.08 10.58 20.65
C HIS A 107 6.75 10.04 21.19
N ALA A 108 6.31 10.53 22.36
CA ALA A 108 5.04 10.14 22.95
C ALA A 108 3.84 10.48 22.04
N ARG A 109 3.92 11.58 21.26
CA ARG A 109 2.86 11.97 20.30
C ARG A 109 2.77 11.00 19.14
N HIS A 110 3.92 10.62 18.57
CA HIS A 110 3.97 9.66 17.47
C HIS A 110 3.48 8.28 17.90
N ASP A 111 3.88 7.81 19.08
CA ASP A 111 3.43 6.52 19.61
C ASP A 111 1.91 6.46 19.81
N VAL A 112 1.31 7.54 20.30
CA VAL A 112 -0.15 7.61 20.48
C VAL A 112 -0.86 7.75 19.15
N ALA A 113 -0.34 8.53 18.20
CA ALA A 113 -0.93 8.61 16.87
C ALA A 113 -0.93 7.26 16.15
N LYS A 114 0.19 6.54 16.22
CA LYS A 114 0.32 5.18 15.72
C LYS A 114 -0.64 4.23 16.42
N ALA A 115 -0.66 4.21 17.76
CA ALA A 115 -1.53 3.32 18.52
C ALA A 115 -3.02 3.55 18.24
N VAL A 116 -3.46 4.81 18.17
CA VAL A 116 -4.84 5.17 17.81
C VAL A 116 -5.13 4.73 16.39
N GLY A 117 -4.30 5.11 15.42
CA GLY A 117 -4.54 4.78 14.01
C GLY A 117 -4.50 3.28 13.69
N GLU A 118 -3.75 2.51 14.48
CA GLU A 118 -3.62 1.07 14.32
C GLU A 118 -4.76 0.25 14.96
N GLU A 119 -5.60 0.83 15.82
CA GLU A 119 -6.67 0.11 16.53
C GLU A 119 -7.59 -0.72 15.60
N PRO A 120 -8.14 -0.19 14.48
CA PRO A 120 -9.00 -0.99 13.59
C PRO A 120 -8.24 -2.00 12.74
N VAL A 121 -7.05 -1.63 12.26
CA VAL A 121 -6.25 -2.50 11.39
C VAL A 121 -5.63 -3.67 12.17
N ARG A 122 -5.34 -3.50 13.46
CA ARG A 122 -4.87 -4.57 14.35
C ARG A 122 -5.96 -5.57 14.70
N LEU A 123 -7.22 -5.15 14.78
CA LEU A 123 -8.33 -6.10 14.91
C LEU A 123 -8.46 -6.98 13.66
N PHE A 124 -8.36 -6.39 12.46
CA PHE A 124 -8.38 -7.13 11.20
C PHE A 124 -7.20 -8.10 11.10
N GLU A 125 -5.99 -7.62 11.36
CA GLU A 125 -4.77 -8.44 11.37
C GLU A 125 -4.88 -9.60 12.35
N TYR A 126 -5.38 -9.36 13.57
CA TYR A 126 -5.61 -10.40 14.56
C TYR A 126 -6.60 -11.44 14.07
N ILE A 127 -7.73 -11.03 13.48
CA ILE A 127 -8.74 -11.95 12.94
C ILE A 127 -8.13 -12.84 11.87
N VAL A 128 -7.39 -12.26 10.90
CA VAL A 128 -6.80 -13.04 9.80
C VAL A 128 -5.68 -13.97 10.29
N ARG A 129 -4.77 -13.49 11.16
CA ARG A 129 -3.66 -14.31 11.67
C ARG A 129 -4.16 -15.54 12.43
N ASN A 130 -5.20 -15.36 13.23
CA ASN A 130 -5.82 -16.41 14.03
C ASN A 130 -6.90 -17.21 13.28
N ASP A 131 -7.09 -16.95 11.98
CA ASP A 131 -8.10 -17.60 11.13
C ASP A 131 -9.52 -17.54 11.71
N LEU A 132 -9.85 -16.41 12.34
CA LEU A 132 -11.19 -16.13 12.85
C LEU A 132 -12.10 -15.65 11.71
N PRO A 133 -13.43 -15.80 11.83
CA PRO A 133 -14.37 -15.32 10.83
C PRO A 133 -14.25 -13.81 10.61
N LEU A 134 -14.18 -13.34 9.36
CA LEU A 134 -14.20 -11.89 9.06
C LEU A 134 -15.42 -11.17 9.63
N ALA A 135 -16.52 -11.88 9.90
CA ALA A 135 -17.68 -11.34 10.61
C ALA A 135 -17.34 -10.74 11.99
N GLU A 136 -16.25 -11.17 12.63
CA GLU A 136 -15.76 -10.60 13.89
C GLU A 136 -15.35 -9.12 13.76
N LEU A 137 -15.09 -8.62 12.54
CA LEU A 137 -14.86 -7.18 12.30
C LEU A 137 -15.99 -6.30 12.82
N VAL A 138 -17.22 -6.82 12.86
CA VAL A 138 -18.40 -6.08 13.35
C VAL A 138 -19.12 -6.80 14.49
N THR A 139 -18.69 -8.01 14.87
CA THR A 139 -19.35 -8.80 15.93
C THR A 139 -18.46 -9.12 17.12
N ALA A 140 -17.14 -8.89 17.02
CA ALA A 140 -16.22 -9.18 18.12
C ALA A 140 -16.66 -8.46 19.39
N ASP A 141 -16.64 -9.19 20.50
CA ASP A 141 -16.95 -8.67 21.83
C ASP A 141 -15.71 -8.13 22.55
N TYR A 142 -14.60 -7.96 21.83
CA TYR A 142 -13.30 -7.47 22.30
C TYR A 142 -12.73 -6.42 21.32
N THR A 143 -11.69 -5.71 21.76
CA THR A 143 -10.81 -4.91 20.88
C THR A 143 -9.37 -5.43 20.99
N ILE A 144 -8.47 -4.94 20.14
CA ILE A 144 -7.04 -5.22 20.21
C ILE A 144 -6.31 -3.93 20.59
N ALA A 145 -5.46 -3.99 21.62
CA ALA A 145 -4.76 -2.84 22.16
C ALA A 145 -3.33 -3.20 22.59
N ASN A 146 -2.43 -2.24 22.46
CA ASN A 146 -1.15 -2.22 23.16
C ASN A 146 -1.25 -1.36 24.44
N SER A 147 -0.17 -1.27 25.22
CA SER A 147 -0.19 -0.50 26.47
C SER A 147 -0.56 0.97 26.26
N THR A 148 -0.09 1.58 25.16
CA THR A 148 -0.32 2.98 24.82
C THR A 148 -1.79 3.25 24.54
N LEU A 149 -2.41 2.45 23.67
CA LEU A 149 -3.83 2.56 23.35
C LEU A 149 -4.70 2.27 24.59
N ALA A 150 -4.31 1.26 25.38
CA ALA A 150 -5.06 0.87 26.55
C ALA A 150 -5.10 1.96 27.63
N TRP A 151 -3.96 2.60 27.88
CA TRP A 151 -3.89 3.80 28.72
C TRP A 151 -4.76 4.92 28.17
N PHE A 152 -4.67 5.17 26.85
CA PHE A 152 -5.33 6.31 26.22
C PHE A 152 -6.87 6.18 26.21
N TRP A 153 -7.38 4.99 25.89
CA TRP A 153 -8.82 4.71 25.79
C TRP A 153 -9.43 3.99 27.00
N ASN A 154 -8.69 3.87 28.10
CA ASN A 154 -9.12 3.15 29.29
C ASN A 154 -9.66 1.75 28.96
N ILE A 155 -8.81 0.96 28.30
CA ILE A 155 -9.09 -0.42 27.89
C ILE A 155 -8.42 -1.34 28.91
N GLU A 156 -9.14 -2.37 29.36
CA GLU A 156 -8.55 -3.50 30.07
C GLU A 156 -7.47 -4.16 29.21
N TYR A 157 -6.25 -4.22 29.73
CA TYR A 157 -5.09 -4.76 29.01
C TYR A 157 -4.26 -5.65 29.93
N ASN A 158 -4.06 -6.89 29.49
CA ASN A 158 -3.40 -7.96 30.26
C ASN A 158 -1.94 -8.17 29.84
N GLY A 159 -1.32 -7.18 29.18
CA GLY A 159 0.09 -7.21 28.82
C GLY A 159 0.97 -6.42 29.78
N GLU A 160 2.26 -6.39 29.48
CA GLU A 160 3.25 -5.63 30.25
C GLU A 160 3.00 -4.11 30.16
N ALA A 161 3.22 -3.41 31.27
CA ALA A 161 3.22 -1.95 31.27
C ALA A 161 4.29 -1.42 30.31
N TYR A 162 3.92 -0.46 29.46
CA TYR A 162 4.77 0.06 28.38
C TYR A 162 5.16 -0.98 27.31
N GLY A 163 4.48 -2.14 27.26
CA GLY A 163 4.70 -3.17 26.24
C GLY A 163 4.11 -2.80 24.87
N SER A 164 4.85 -3.11 23.81
CA SER A 164 4.45 -2.90 22.41
C SER A 164 3.50 -3.97 21.85
N GLN A 165 3.26 -5.04 22.61
CA GLN A 165 2.43 -6.17 22.20
C GLN A 165 0.96 -5.79 22.03
N TRP A 166 0.35 -6.26 20.95
CA TRP A 166 -1.06 -6.06 20.66
C TRP A 166 -1.88 -7.25 21.15
N LEU A 167 -2.68 -7.04 22.18
CA LEU A 167 -3.44 -8.09 22.85
C LEU A 167 -4.93 -7.77 22.88
N ARG A 168 -5.76 -8.81 23.09
CA ARG A 168 -7.18 -8.62 23.35
C ARG A 168 -7.40 -7.76 24.60
N GLY A 169 -8.31 -6.82 24.49
CA GLY A 169 -8.73 -5.94 25.57
C GLY A 169 -10.22 -5.61 25.51
N ARG A 170 -10.71 -4.91 26.53
CA ARG A 170 -12.11 -4.49 26.65
C ARG A 170 -12.20 -3.05 27.15
N TYR A 171 -12.90 -2.18 26.42
CA TYR A 171 -13.31 -0.86 26.94
C TYR A 171 -14.05 -0.97 28.27
N LEU A 172 -13.71 -0.07 29.20
CA LEU A 172 -14.25 -0.03 30.56
C LEU A 172 -15.33 1.06 30.76
N ASP A 173 -15.76 1.72 29.69
CA ASP A 173 -16.67 2.88 29.72
C ASP A 173 -18.15 2.53 29.53
N GLY A 174 -18.49 1.24 29.56
CA GLY A 174 -19.86 0.75 29.47
C GLY A 174 -20.42 0.68 28.05
N ARG A 175 -19.61 0.90 27.00
CA ARG A 175 -20.05 0.68 25.62
C ARG A 175 -20.32 -0.79 25.31
N GLU A 176 -21.22 -1.06 24.37
CA GLU A 176 -21.33 -2.38 23.75
C GLU A 176 -20.15 -2.64 22.81
N HIS A 177 -19.55 -3.83 22.91
CA HIS A 177 -18.54 -4.28 21.94
C HIS A 177 -19.19 -4.86 20.68
N ALA A 178 -18.70 -4.42 19.53
CA ALA A 178 -19.15 -4.82 18.20
C ALA A 178 -18.01 -4.64 17.16
N GLY A 179 -16.84 -5.19 17.46
CA GLY A 179 -15.63 -5.02 16.66
C GLY A 179 -15.32 -3.56 16.36
N VAL A 180 -15.02 -3.25 15.10
CA VAL A 180 -14.71 -1.90 14.60
C VAL A 180 -15.82 -0.89 14.89
N LEU A 181 -17.10 -1.32 14.93
CA LEU A 181 -18.24 -0.43 15.23
C LEU A 181 -18.23 0.10 16.67
N SER A 182 -17.43 -0.51 17.54
CA SER A 182 -17.26 -0.05 18.93
C SER A 182 -15.95 0.74 19.15
N GLN A 183 -15.11 0.86 18.12
CA GLN A 183 -13.77 1.43 18.23
C GLN A 183 -13.78 2.95 18.11
N THR A 184 -13.10 3.61 19.06
CA THR A 184 -12.99 5.08 19.09
C THR A 184 -12.22 5.58 17.87
N SER A 185 -11.13 4.90 17.52
CA SER A 185 -10.24 5.33 16.44
C SER A 185 -10.90 5.34 15.07
N PHE A 186 -11.86 4.45 14.82
CA PHE A 186 -12.65 4.44 13.58
C PHE A 186 -13.47 5.73 13.43
N TYR A 187 -14.09 6.19 14.52
CA TYR A 187 -14.89 7.42 14.54
C TYR A 187 -14.08 8.71 14.69
N TYR A 188 -12.81 8.58 15.06
CA TYR A 188 -11.84 9.65 14.92
C TYR A 188 -11.52 9.90 13.44
N ARG A 189 -11.25 8.83 12.68
CA ARG A 189 -11.06 8.91 11.23
C ARG A 189 -12.31 9.43 10.52
N TYR A 190 -13.49 8.99 10.94
CA TYR A 190 -14.75 9.39 10.33
C TYR A 190 -15.55 10.30 11.28
N PRO A 191 -15.24 11.60 11.32
CA PRO A 191 -15.92 12.52 12.22
C PRO A 191 -17.38 12.74 11.80
N THR A 192 -18.13 13.38 12.68
CA THR A 192 -19.49 13.88 12.41
C THR A 192 -19.55 15.33 12.87
N THR A 193 -20.67 16.00 12.58
CA THR A 193 -21.00 17.30 13.15
C THR A 193 -22.39 17.25 13.79
N VAL A 194 -22.75 18.31 14.54
CA VAL A 194 -24.10 18.48 15.10
C VAL A 194 -25.17 18.51 14.01
N SER A 195 -24.90 19.14 12.86
CA SER A 195 -25.84 19.19 11.73
C SER A 195 -25.92 17.86 10.97
N ASN A 196 -24.80 17.14 10.86
CA ASN A 196 -24.75 15.86 10.17
C ASN A 196 -25.47 14.74 10.97
N LYS A 197 -25.50 14.83 12.30
CA LYS A 197 -26.19 13.91 13.22
C LYS A 197 -25.82 12.43 12.95
N GLN A 198 -24.52 12.14 12.90
CA GLN A 198 -23.93 10.80 12.72
C GLN A 198 -24.11 10.16 11.32
N ARG A 199 -24.77 10.82 10.35
CA ARG A 199 -25.03 10.26 9.02
C ARG A 199 -23.77 9.97 8.20
N HIS A 200 -22.72 10.78 8.38
CA HIS A 200 -21.43 10.52 7.75
C HIS A 200 -20.87 9.19 8.24
N ARG A 201 -20.84 8.94 9.56
CA ARG A 201 -20.41 7.67 10.15
C ARG A 201 -21.28 6.49 9.68
N ALA A 202 -22.59 6.68 9.62
CA ALA A 202 -23.50 5.67 9.06
C ALA A 202 -23.15 5.32 7.61
N ASN A 203 -22.90 6.33 6.76
CA ASN A 203 -22.49 6.10 5.37
C ASN A 203 -21.15 5.37 5.28
N GLN A 204 -20.19 5.69 6.15
CA GLN A 204 -18.89 5.01 6.16
C GLN A 204 -19.03 3.54 6.56
N ILE A 205 -19.88 3.22 7.54
CA ILE A 205 -20.19 1.83 7.91
C ILE A 205 -20.78 1.07 6.72
N THR A 206 -21.79 1.61 6.05
CA THR A 206 -22.43 0.92 4.92
C THR A 206 -21.51 0.82 3.71
N ARG A 207 -20.69 1.84 3.45
CA ARG A 207 -19.71 1.81 2.36
C ARG A 207 -18.65 0.74 2.59
N ILE A 208 -18.06 0.70 3.78
CA ILE A 208 -16.95 -0.20 4.10
C ILE A 208 -17.41 -1.66 4.18
N PHE A 209 -18.56 -1.91 4.81
CA PHE A 209 -19.00 -3.28 5.08
C PHE A 209 -20.04 -3.82 4.10
N LEU A 210 -20.70 -2.97 3.30
CA LEU A 210 -21.79 -3.38 2.40
C LEU A 210 -21.67 -2.85 0.96
N ASP A 211 -20.60 -2.11 0.63
CA ASP A 211 -20.40 -1.45 -0.66
C ASP A 211 -21.59 -0.55 -1.07
N ASP A 212 -22.22 0.09 -0.07
CA ASP A 212 -23.38 0.97 -0.26
C ASP A 212 -23.02 2.40 0.16
N ASP A 213 -22.59 3.20 -0.82
CA ASP A 213 -22.30 4.62 -0.66
C ASP A 213 -23.54 5.46 -1.01
N HIS A 214 -24.13 6.08 0.01
CA HIS A 214 -25.30 6.93 -0.11
C HIS A 214 -25.02 8.22 -0.89
N MET A 215 -23.75 8.63 -1.02
CA MET A 215 -23.35 9.80 -1.80
C MET A 215 -23.37 9.54 -3.31
N LEU A 216 -23.36 8.27 -3.73
CA LEU A 216 -23.42 7.86 -5.13
C LEU A 216 -24.83 7.45 -5.58
N ARG A 217 -25.81 7.49 -4.67
CA ARG A 217 -27.20 7.14 -5.01
C ARG A 217 -27.82 8.20 -5.90
N ASN A 218 -28.40 7.76 -7.00
CA ASN A 218 -29.16 8.62 -7.89
C ASN A 218 -30.55 8.92 -7.27
N VAL A 219 -30.65 9.98 -6.47
CA VAL A 219 -31.89 10.43 -5.85
C VAL A 219 -32.28 11.79 -6.41
N SER A 220 -33.50 11.91 -6.93
CA SER A 220 -34.08 13.20 -7.34
C SER A 220 -34.68 13.90 -6.12
N VAL A 221 -33.89 14.73 -5.45
CA VAL A 221 -34.37 15.59 -4.36
C VAL A 221 -34.75 16.95 -4.93
N ASN A 222 -36.00 17.38 -4.75
CA ASN A 222 -36.39 18.75 -5.07
C ASN A 222 -35.89 19.71 -3.98
N LEU A 223 -34.66 20.23 -4.13
CA LEU A 223 -34.02 21.12 -3.15
C LEU A 223 -34.73 22.48 -2.97
N ARG A 224 -35.78 22.79 -3.76
CA ARG A 224 -36.62 23.98 -3.54
C ARG A 224 -37.65 23.78 -2.42
N LEU A 225 -37.73 22.60 -1.80
CA LEU A 225 -38.70 22.26 -0.75
C LEU A 225 -38.81 23.32 0.37
N GLY A 226 -37.70 23.84 0.90
CA GLY A 226 -37.71 24.87 1.96
C GLY A 226 -37.95 26.31 1.48
N ALA A 227 -37.73 26.59 0.19
CA ALA A 227 -38.01 27.91 -0.40
C ALA A 227 -39.43 28.00 -1.00
N ALA A 228 -40.01 26.84 -1.36
CA ALA A 228 -41.36 26.70 -1.89
C ALA A 228 -42.41 26.55 -0.77
N ASP A 229 -42.03 26.08 0.41
CA ASP A 229 -42.91 26.01 1.59
C ASP A 229 -42.14 26.39 2.88
N PRO A 230 -42.31 27.63 3.39
CA PRO A 230 -41.68 28.09 4.63
C PRO A 230 -42.17 27.36 5.89
N ASN A 231 -43.28 26.61 5.80
CA ASN A 231 -43.85 25.85 6.91
C ASN A 231 -43.46 24.37 6.88
N LEU A 232 -42.63 23.94 5.92
CA LEU A 232 -42.18 22.56 5.83
C LEU A 232 -41.33 22.21 7.06
N ASP A 233 -41.87 21.34 7.90
CA ASP A 233 -41.09 20.70 8.96
C ASP A 233 -40.11 19.72 8.32
N LEU A 234 -38.83 20.10 8.30
CA LEU A 234 -37.76 19.27 7.74
C LEU A 234 -37.62 17.94 8.49
N VAL A 235 -37.96 17.86 9.77
CA VAL A 235 -37.93 16.61 10.55
C VAL A 235 -39.08 15.69 10.15
N ASP A 236 -40.25 16.24 9.84
CA ASP A 236 -41.35 15.44 9.28
C ASP A 236 -41.04 14.98 7.85
N ALA A 237 -40.44 15.86 7.05
CA ALA A 237 -40.06 15.57 5.67
C ALA A 237 -39.10 14.37 5.57
N THR A 238 -38.14 14.20 6.50
CA THR A 238 -37.24 13.03 6.49
C THR A 238 -37.95 11.69 6.68
N ARG A 239 -39.20 11.69 7.12
CA ARG A 239 -40.00 10.49 7.41
C ARG A 239 -41.13 10.25 6.40
N HIS A 240 -41.67 11.31 5.80
CA HIS A 240 -42.85 11.21 4.94
C HIS A 240 -42.60 11.69 3.50
N ASN A 241 -41.60 12.53 3.24
CA ASN A 241 -41.29 12.98 1.89
C ASN A 241 -40.47 11.93 1.15
N THR A 242 -40.98 11.44 0.01
CA THR A 242 -40.36 10.36 -0.77
C THR A 242 -38.93 10.67 -1.23
N GLY A 243 -38.58 11.94 -1.46
CA GLY A 243 -37.22 12.35 -1.80
C GLY A 243 -36.26 12.30 -0.61
N CYS A 244 -36.72 12.65 0.59
CA CYS A 244 -35.88 12.64 1.79
C CYS A 244 -35.76 11.23 2.41
N VAL A 245 -36.86 10.47 2.43
CA VAL A 245 -36.92 9.10 2.97
C VAL A 245 -35.95 8.15 2.24
N ALA A 246 -35.67 8.41 0.95
CA ALA A 246 -34.75 7.62 0.14
C ALA A 246 -33.34 7.47 0.75
N CYS A 247 -32.91 8.44 1.56
CA CYS A 247 -31.64 8.38 2.30
C CYS A 247 -31.87 8.24 3.81
N HIS A 248 -32.86 8.92 4.37
CA HIS A 248 -33.04 8.98 5.83
C HIS A 248 -33.53 7.67 6.45
N SER A 249 -34.32 6.86 5.73
CA SER A 249 -34.77 5.55 6.22
C SER A 249 -33.63 4.55 6.47
N THR A 250 -32.48 4.74 5.82
CA THR A 250 -31.31 3.87 5.96
C THR A 250 -30.22 4.50 6.82
N LEU A 251 -29.93 5.79 6.62
CA LEU A 251 -28.85 6.47 7.35
C LEU A 251 -29.19 6.82 8.79
N ASP A 252 -30.41 7.28 9.08
CA ASP A 252 -30.73 7.80 10.42
C ASP A 252 -30.86 6.66 11.43
N GLY A 253 -31.43 5.51 11.01
CA GLY A 253 -31.49 4.30 11.81
C GLY A 253 -30.11 3.72 12.16
N ILE A 254 -29.19 3.67 11.19
CA ILE A 254 -27.81 3.22 11.43
C ILE A 254 -27.06 4.26 12.28
N GLY A 255 -27.18 5.55 11.97
CA GLY A 255 -26.58 6.66 12.71
C GLY A 255 -27.03 6.74 14.17
N ALA A 256 -28.26 6.32 14.47
CA ALA A 256 -28.80 6.25 15.83
C ALA A 256 -27.94 5.39 16.77
N HIS A 257 -27.26 4.36 16.25
CA HIS A 257 -26.42 3.45 17.04
C HIS A 257 -25.15 4.09 17.59
N VAL A 258 -24.68 5.18 16.97
CA VAL A 258 -23.34 5.74 17.25
C VAL A 258 -23.41 7.10 17.95
N PHE A 259 -24.56 7.50 18.49
CA PHE A 259 -24.68 8.73 19.28
C PHE A 259 -23.97 8.69 20.63
N GLY A 260 -23.65 7.49 21.12
CA GLY A 260 -22.74 7.32 22.26
C GLY A 260 -21.37 7.93 22.00
N PHE A 261 -20.92 8.01 20.74
CA PHE A 261 -19.65 8.61 20.38
C PHE A 261 -19.73 10.13 20.22
N SER A 262 -18.71 10.84 20.71
CA SER A 262 -18.64 12.30 20.64
C SER A 262 -18.88 12.83 19.22
N LEU A 263 -19.59 13.96 19.15
CA LEU A 263 -19.95 14.66 17.90
C LEU A 263 -18.79 15.48 17.31
N GLY A 264 -17.58 15.36 17.88
CA GLY A 264 -16.40 16.13 17.49
C GLY A 264 -16.36 17.54 18.10
N PRO A 265 -15.23 18.25 18.02
CA PRO A 265 -15.13 19.63 18.46
C PRO A 265 -16.06 20.49 17.61
N GLY A 266 -17.11 21.02 18.22
CA GLY A 266 -17.95 22.04 17.60
C GLY A 266 -17.18 23.35 17.53
N GLY A 267 -16.36 23.53 16.50
CA GLY A 267 -15.84 24.82 16.01
C GLY A 267 -14.95 25.67 16.93
N GLU A 268 -15.08 25.61 18.26
CA GLU A 268 -14.43 26.55 19.18
C GLU A 268 -14.25 25.88 20.56
N SER A 269 -13.06 25.37 20.88
CA SER A 269 -12.45 25.49 22.23
C SER A 269 -11.20 24.61 22.41
N GLN A 270 -10.16 25.25 22.96
CA GLN A 270 -8.83 24.74 23.27
C GLN A 270 -8.76 23.86 24.54
N TYR A 271 -9.86 23.26 25.00
CA TYR A 271 -9.89 22.48 26.26
C TYR A 271 -10.17 20.99 26.01
N ALA A 272 -9.11 20.30 25.60
CA ALA A 272 -9.20 19.01 24.92
C ALA A 272 -9.16 17.72 25.78
N ARG A 273 -9.18 17.82 27.12
CA ARG A 273 -9.15 16.62 27.99
C ARG A 273 -10.50 16.26 28.62
N GLU A 274 -11.30 17.25 29.01
CA GLU A 274 -12.55 17.02 29.77
C GLU A 274 -13.82 16.98 28.90
N LEU A 275 -13.79 17.55 27.69
CA LEU A 275 -14.91 17.54 26.73
C LEU A 275 -14.94 16.30 25.82
N PHE A 276 -13.91 15.45 25.89
CA PHE A 276 -13.69 14.32 24.98
C PHE A 276 -13.88 12.97 25.68
N SER A 277 -15.01 12.78 26.38
CA SER A 277 -15.55 11.43 26.52
C SER A 277 -15.83 10.93 25.10
N THR A 278 -14.90 10.20 24.50
CA THR A 278 -15.01 9.74 23.11
C THR A 278 -16.22 8.83 22.93
N PHE A 279 -16.61 8.13 24.01
CA PHE A 279 -17.90 7.49 24.20
C PHE A 279 -18.52 7.90 25.55
N SER A 280 -19.85 8.03 25.58
CA SER A 280 -20.64 8.22 26.79
C SER A 280 -21.91 7.35 26.71
N PRO A 281 -22.20 6.52 27.72
CA PRO A 281 -23.46 5.76 27.79
C PRO A 281 -24.69 6.66 27.71
N GLN A 282 -24.66 7.84 28.34
CA GLN A 282 -25.75 8.83 28.27
C GLN A 282 -25.89 9.44 26.88
N GLY A 283 -24.78 9.49 26.11
CA GLY A 283 -24.79 9.93 24.72
C GLY A 283 -25.63 9.03 23.81
N VAL A 284 -25.76 7.74 24.14
CA VAL A 284 -26.49 6.76 23.32
C VAL A 284 -27.93 7.22 23.06
N GLU A 285 -28.62 7.81 24.04
CA GLU A 285 -30.03 8.20 23.89
C GLU A 285 -30.25 9.50 23.07
N ARG A 286 -29.17 10.21 22.68
CA ARG A 286 -29.29 11.51 21.98
C ARG A 286 -29.98 11.43 20.61
N TRP A 287 -30.05 10.25 19.99
CA TRP A 287 -30.82 10.06 18.75
C TRP A 287 -32.29 10.45 18.91
N GLN A 288 -32.88 10.25 20.10
CA GLN A 288 -34.28 10.58 20.39
C GLN A 288 -34.57 12.07 20.24
N LEU A 289 -33.56 12.91 20.48
CA LEU A 289 -33.65 14.37 20.39
C LEU A 289 -33.16 14.88 19.04
N LEU A 290 -32.22 14.19 18.39
CA LEU A 290 -31.53 14.70 17.21
C LEU A 290 -32.11 14.17 15.90
N THR A 291 -32.29 12.87 15.75
CA THR A 291 -32.82 12.28 14.50
C THR A 291 -34.29 11.90 14.62
N HIS A 292 -34.76 11.64 15.85
CA HIS A 292 -36.05 11.04 16.13
C HIS A 292 -36.32 9.77 15.29
N HIS A 293 -35.26 9.06 14.89
CA HIS A 293 -35.38 7.80 14.18
C HIS A 293 -34.90 6.70 15.09
N ASP A 294 -35.74 5.69 15.30
CA ASP A 294 -35.38 4.54 16.12
C ASP A 294 -34.18 3.80 15.52
N LEU A 295 -33.41 3.17 16.39
CA LEU A 295 -32.32 2.27 16.02
C LEU A 295 -32.88 1.21 15.06
N SER A 296 -32.33 1.18 13.86
CA SER A 296 -32.71 0.21 12.84
C SER A 296 -31.62 0.00 11.81
N TYR A 297 -31.68 -1.16 11.14
CA TYR A 297 -30.84 -1.52 10.01
C TYR A 297 -31.73 -1.67 8.77
N TYR A 298 -31.67 -0.71 7.83
CA TYR A 298 -32.57 -0.68 6.65
C TYR A 298 -34.06 -0.91 7.02
N GLY A 299 -34.53 -0.27 8.10
CA GLY A 299 -35.89 -0.39 8.61
C GLY A 299 -36.16 -1.58 9.54
N TYR A 300 -35.24 -2.54 9.67
CA TYR A 300 -35.35 -3.62 10.66
C TYR A 300 -34.97 -3.11 12.05
N PRO A 301 -35.84 -3.23 13.08
CA PRO A 301 -35.55 -2.75 14.42
C PRO A 301 -34.30 -3.39 15.06
N SER A 302 -33.57 -2.61 15.85
CA SER A 302 -32.36 -3.03 16.59
C SER A 302 -32.30 -2.35 17.97
N ARG A 303 -31.45 -2.86 18.87
CA ARG A 303 -31.32 -2.34 20.25
C ARG A 303 -29.98 -1.67 20.57
N GLY A 304 -28.97 -1.85 19.73
CA GLY A 304 -27.61 -1.39 20.03
C GLY A 304 -26.60 -1.84 18.98
N LEU A 305 -25.33 -1.50 19.21
CA LEU A 305 -24.23 -1.79 18.29
C LEU A 305 -24.09 -3.29 18.02
N ARG A 306 -24.36 -4.13 19.02
CA ARG A 306 -24.30 -5.59 18.84
C ARG A 306 -25.33 -6.09 17.84
N ASP A 307 -26.57 -5.58 17.90
CA ASP A 307 -27.61 -5.95 16.93
C ASP A 307 -27.23 -5.46 15.52
N LEU A 308 -26.71 -4.23 15.41
CA LEU A 308 -26.22 -3.67 14.14
C LEU A 308 -25.11 -4.52 13.52
N GLY A 309 -24.09 -4.87 14.30
CA GLY A 309 -23.00 -5.73 13.87
C GLY A 309 -23.47 -7.10 13.39
N ASN A 310 -24.40 -7.72 14.12
CA ASN A 310 -25.02 -8.98 13.72
C ASN A 310 -25.83 -8.89 12.42
N TYR A 311 -26.54 -7.77 12.19
CA TYR A 311 -27.26 -7.54 10.94
C TYR A 311 -26.30 -7.38 9.76
N ILE A 312 -25.23 -6.58 9.92
CA ILE A 312 -24.20 -6.39 8.90
C ILE A 312 -23.55 -7.73 8.55
N ALA A 313 -23.10 -8.51 9.55
CA ALA A 313 -22.44 -9.79 9.32
C ALA A 313 -23.30 -10.82 8.58
N LYS A 314 -24.63 -10.77 8.76
CA LYS A 314 -25.59 -11.67 8.08
C LYS A 314 -26.05 -11.15 6.72
N ASP A 315 -25.75 -9.91 6.37
CA ASP A 315 -26.14 -9.35 5.08
C ASP A 315 -25.31 -10.00 3.96
N PRO A 316 -25.95 -10.52 2.88
CA PRO A 316 -25.22 -11.10 1.75
C PRO A 316 -24.24 -10.12 1.07
N ARG A 317 -24.44 -8.81 1.22
CA ARG A 317 -23.50 -7.79 0.74
C ARG A 317 -22.17 -7.87 1.49
N PHE A 318 -22.15 -8.19 2.78
CA PHE A 318 -20.94 -8.26 3.57
C PHE A 318 -19.88 -9.18 2.96
N ALA A 319 -20.27 -10.41 2.59
CA ALA A 319 -19.36 -11.36 1.94
C ALA A 319 -18.80 -10.80 0.62
N ARG A 320 -19.66 -10.22 -0.22
CA ARG A 320 -19.24 -9.63 -1.51
C ARG A 320 -18.30 -8.45 -1.32
N THR A 321 -18.57 -7.59 -0.35
CA THR A 321 -17.75 -6.42 -0.05
C THR A 321 -16.38 -6.83 0.49
N MET A 322 -16.32 -7.81 1.40
CA MET A 322 -15.03 -8.33 1.89
C MET A 322 -14.21 -8.97 0.76
N VAL A 323 -14.85 -9.75 -0.13
CA VAL A 323 -14.20 -10.28 -1.33
C VAL A 323 -13.68 -9.17 -2.22
N LYS A 324 -14.48 -8.13 -2.49
CA LYS A 324 -14.08 -6.99 -3.33
C LYS A 324 -12.83 -6.30 -2.78
N HIS A 325 -12.78 -6.01 -1.48
CA HIS A 325 -11.62 -5.36 -0.85
C HIS A 325 -10.35 -6.20 -0.98
N ILE A 326 -10.43 -7.49 -0.63
CA ILE A 326 -9.29 -8.40 -0.66
C ILE A 326 -8.85 -8.65 -2.10
N TYR A 327 -9.79 -8.89 -3.03
CA TYR A 327 -9.48 -9.08 -4.44
C TYR A 327 -8.79 -7.86 -5.05
N ARG A 328 -9.33 -6.66 -4.83
CA ARG A 328 -8.71 -5.40 -5.29
C ARG A 328 -7.26 -5.28 -4.81
N PHE A 329 -7.02 -5.57 -3.53
CA PHE A 329 -5.68 -5.49 -2.95
C PHE A 329 -4.71 -6.51 -3.54
N PHE A 330 -5.17 -7.73 -3.83
CA PHE A 330 -4.33 -8.77 -4.43
C PHE A 330 -4.23 -8.69 -5.95
N LEU A 331 -5.07 -7.93 -6.65
CA LEU A 331 -4.97 -7.76 -8.11
C LEU A 331 -4.37 -6.42 -8.50
N HIS A 332 -4.17 -5.49 -7.56
CA HIS A 332 -3.70 -4.13 -7.83
C HIS A 332 -4.55 -3.43 -8.91
N ARG A 333 -5.87 -3.60 -8.84
CA ARG A 333 -6.81 -2.90 -9.70
C ARG A 333 -8.21 -2.95 -9.12
N ASP A 334 -9.03 -1.99 -9.51
CA ASP A 334 -10.45 -2.08 -9.23
C ASP A 334 -11.08 -3.22 -10.02
N PRO A 335 -12.01 -3.98 -9.41
CA PRO A 335 -12.77 -4.98 -10.14
C PRO A 335 -13.72 -4.32 -11.13
N ASP A 336 -13.87 -4.93 -12.30
CA ASP A 336 -14.80 -4.48 -13.33
C ASP A 336 -15.90 -5.52 -13.62
N TYR A 337 -16.74 -5.28 -14.63
CA TYR A 337 -17.86 -6.16 -14.95
C TYR A 337 -17.42 -7.59 -15.29
N ARG A 338 -16.22 -7.79 -15.85
CA ARG A 338 -15.65 -9.10 -16.21
C ARG A 338 -15.34 -9.93 -14.98
N ASP A 339 -15.08 -9.29 -13.84
CA ASP A 339 -14.81 -9.96 -12.57
C ASP A 339 -16.09 -10.44 -11.85
N ARG A 340 -17.29 -10.10 -12.34
CA ARG A 340 -18.56 -10.41 -11.66
C ARG A 340 -18.67 -11.87 -11.25
N ASP A 341 -18.34 -12.78 -12.15
CA ASP A 341 -18.52 -14.21 -11.93
C ASP A 341 -17.48 -14.75 -10.93
N ILE A 342 -16.22 -14.33 -11.04
CA ILE A 342 -15.19 -14.74 -10.07
C ILE A 342 -15.48 -14.17 -8.68
N LEU A 343 -15.88 -12.90 -8.56
CA LEU A 343 -16.23 -12.31 -7.25
C LEU A 343 -17.42 -13.05 -6.61
N THR A 344 -18.40 -13.48 -7.41
CA THR A 344 -19.54 -14.28 -6.92
C THR A 344 -19.09 -15.66 -6.42
N ASN A 345 -18.19 -16.31 -7.16
CA ASN A 345 -17.61 -17.60 -6.77
C ASN A 345 -16.76 -17.47 -5.50
N LEU A 346 -15.91 -16.45 -5.40
CA LEU A 346 -15.10 -16.16 -4.22
C LEU A 346 -15.96 -15.83 -2.99
N ALA A 347 -17.10 -15.16 -3.15
CA ALA A 347 -18.04 -14.93 -2.04
C ALA A 347 -18.65 -16.24 -1.54
N THR A 348 -18.92 -17.18 -2.44
CA THR A 348 -19.37 -18.55 -2.07
C THR A 348 -18.27 -19.30 -1.32
N VAL A 349 -17.02 -19.20 -1.77
CA VAL A 349 -15.85 -19.78 -1.07
C VAL A 349 -15.72 -19.20 0.33
N LEU A 350 -15.84 -17.87 0.48
CA LEU A 350 -15.73 -17.20 1.78
C LEU A 350 -16.80 -17.71 2.76
N VAL A 351 -18.07 -17.77 2.34
CA VAL A 351 -19.16 -18.27 3.19
C VAL A 351 -18.99 -19.75 3.52
N ALA A 352 -18.60 -20.59 2.56
CA ALA A 352 -18.39 -22.02 2.76
C ALA A 352 -17.24 -22.32 3.73
N ASN A 353 -16.26 -21.42 3.84
CA ASN A 353 -15.11 -21.53 4.75
C ASN A 353 -15.29 -20.67 6.01
N ASN A 354 -16.53 -20.49 6.47
CA ASN A 354 -16.85 -19.77 7.71
C ASN A 354 -16.22 -18.36 7.78
N TYR A 355 -16.21 -17.65 6.65
CA TYR A 355 -15.62 -16.31 6.51
C TYR A 355 -14.12 -16.23 6.79
N SER A 356 -13.37 -17.32 6.58
CA SER A 356 -11.90 -17.32 6.66
C SER A 356 -11.29 -16.46 5.54
N ALA A 357 -10.59 -15.39 5.92
CA ALA A 357 -9.80 -14.58 5.00
C ALA A 357 -8.66 -15.38 4.38
N LYS A 358 -8.03 -16.29 5.12
CA LYS A 358 -6.94 -17.11 4.62
C LYS A 358 -7.42 -18.05 3.51
N ALA A 359 -8.60 -18.67 3.65
CA ALA A 359 -9.20 -19.48 2.61
C ALA A 359 -9.49 -18.66 1.33
N LEU A 360 -10.00 -17.43 1.50
CA LEU A 360 -10.24 -16.52 0.39
C LEU A 360 -8.94 -16.08 -0.32
N ILE A 361 -7.89 -15.71 0.43
CA ILE A 361 -6.59 -15.34 -0.14
C ILE A 361 -6.03 -16.49 -0.97
N LYS A 362 -6.05 -17.73 -0.45
CA LYS A 362 -5.62 -18.92 -1.20
C LYS A 362 -6.40 -19.12 -2.50
N ALA A 363 -7.72 -18.89 -2.47
CA ALA A 363 -8.55 -18.98 -3.67
C ALA A 363 -8.22 -17.88 -4.70
N ILE A 364 -7.93 -16.65 -4.25
CA ILE A 364 -7.54 -15.54 -5.11
C ILE A 364 -6.19 -15.81 -5.77
N VAL A 365 -5.16 -16.15 -4.98
CA VAL A 365 -3.81 -16.35 -5.53
C VAL A 365 -3.69 -17.58 -6.43
N SER A 366 -4.67 -18.48 -6.37
CA SER A 366 -4.78 -19.65 -7.26
C SER A 366 -5.62 -19.38 -8.52
N SER A 367 -6.28 -18.22 -8.62
CA SER A 367 -7.15 -17.90 -9.75
C SER A 367 -6.35 -17.58 -11.01
N ASP A 368 -6.99 -17.76 -12.18
CA ASP A 368 -6.35 -17.48 -13.46
C ASP A 368 -6.07 -15.99 -13.61
N GLU A 369 -6.97 -15.13 -13.13
CA GLU A 369 -6.83 -13.67 -13.13
C GLU A 369 -5.59 -13.20 -12.36
N TYR A 370 -5.26 -13.86 -11.24
CA TYR A 370 -4.06 -13.52 -10.47
C TYR A 370 -2.77 -14.04 -11.12
N ARG A 371 -2.85 -15.24 -11.71
CA ARG A 371 -1.72 -15.93 -12.36
C ARG A 371 -1.43 -15.40 -13.76
N ALA A 372 -2.35 -14.64 -14.34
CA ALA A 372 -2.23 -14.12 -15.69
C ALA A 372 -1.36 -12.84 -15.77
N VAL A 373 -0.73 -12.72 -16.94
CA VAL A 373 0.01 -11.57 -17.47
C VAL A 373 -0.89 -10.81 -18.46
N GLY A 374 -1.86 -11.49 -19.08
CA GLY A 374 -2.82 -10.89 -19.99
C GLY A 374 -3.82 -11.91 -20.54
N VAL A 375 -4.68 -11.46 -21.45
CA VAL A 375 -5.67 -12.30 -22.15
C VAL A 375 -5.47 -12.11 -23.65
N VAL A 376 -5.34 -13.21 -24.40
CA VAL A 376 -5.33 -13.16 -25.88
C VAL A 376 -6.76 -13.29 -26.38
N SER A 377 -7.26 -12.31 -27.14
CA SER A 377 -8.57 -12.42 -27.80
C SER A 377 -8.49 -13.40 -28.97
N THR A 378 -9.42 -14.36 -29.02
CA THR A 378 -9.56 -15.30 -30.14
C THR A 378 -10.44 -14.77 -31.27
N GLU A 379 -10.98 -13.55 -31.14
CA GLU A 379 -11.79 -12.92 -32.18
C GLU A 379 -10.90 -12.34 -33.28
N LYS A 380 -10.90 -13.01 -34.44
CA LYS A 380 -10.60 -12.31 -35.70
C LYS A 380 -11.70 -11.27 -35.89
N ASN A 381 -11.36 -9.98 -35.81
CA ASN A 381 -12.21 -8.91 -36.31
C ASN A 381 -12.43 -9.10 -37.82
N GLU A 382 -13.48 -9.83 -38.20
CA GLU A 382 -13.86 -10.02 -39.61
C GLU A 382 -14.54 -8.76 -40.20
N ASP A 383 -14.88 -7.76 -39.38
CA ASP A 383 -15.57 -6.54 -39.81
C ASP A 383 -14.68 -5.28 -39.94
N SER A 384 -13.37 -5.38 -39.71
CA SER A 384 -12.46 -4.29 -40.09
C SER A 384 -12.10 -4.45 -41.58
N GLN A 385 -12.73 -3.67 -42.47
CA GLN A 385 -12.27 -3.45 -43.86
C GLN A 385 -10.91 -2.73 -43.95
N ALA A 386 -10.10 -2.77 -42.89
CA ALA A 386 -8.71 -2.38 -42.96
C ALA A 386 -7.96 -3.49 -43.73
N PRO A 387 -7.09 -3.15 -44.69
CA PRO A 387 -6.27 -4.14 -45.37
C PRO A 387 -5.54 -4.99 -44.33
N PRO A 388 -5.36 -6.30 -44.57
CA PRO A 388 -4.69 -7.17 -43.61
C PRO A 388 -3.35 -6.54 -43.24
N GLN A 389 -3.26 -6.07 -41.99
CA GLN A 389 -2.00 -5.61 -41.42
C GLN A 389 -1.04 -6.80 -41.54
N PRO A 390 0.17 -6.60 -42.09
CA PRO A 390 1.15 -7.66 -42.12
C PRO A 390 1.34 -8.17 -40.68
N PRO A 391 1.51 -9.50 -40.47
CA PRO A 391 1.75 -10.03 -39.14
C PRO A 391 2.84 -9.22 -38.46
N PHE A 392 2.58 -8.81 -37.21
CA PHE A 392 3.54 -8.06 -36.39
C PHE A 392 4.90 -8.76 -36.46
N ASP A 393 5.85 -8.08 -37.12
CA ASP A 393 7.24 -8.51 -37.20
C ASP A 393 8.02 -7.74 -36.13
N PRO A 394 8.33 -8.33 -34.96
CA PRO A 394 9.13 -7.69 -33.93
C PRO A 394 10.55 -7.33 -34.40
N LYS A 395 10.98 -7.78 -35.60
CA LYS A 395 12.22 -7.31 -36.23
C LYS A 395 12.07 -5.97 -36.94
N GLY A 396 10.85 -5.54 -37.27
CA GLY A 396 10.57 -4.25 -37.90
C GLY A 396 10.88 -3.07 -36.97
N LEU A 397 10.59 -3.19 -35.67
CA LEU A 397 10.90 -2.15 -34.67
C LEU A 397 12.40 -2.05 -34.39
N ARG A 398 13.12 -3.18 -34.33
CA ARG A 398 14.58 -3.17 -34.22
C ARG A 398 15.23 -2.59 -35.46
N GLN A 399 14.70 -2.89 -36.65
CA GLN A 399 15.23 -2.35 -37.90
C GLN A 399 14.89 -0.87 -38.05
N GLN A 400 13.69 -0.42 -37.65
CA GLN A 400 13.32 0.99 -37.58
C GLN A 400 14.14 1.75 -36.53
N TRP A 401 14.45 1.13 -35.38
CA TRP A 401 15.36 1.69 -34.38
C TRP A 401 16.79 1.79 -34.90
N LEU A 402 17.29 0.76 -35.60
CA LEU A 402 18.62 0.78 -36.24
C LEU A 402 18.69 1.72 -37.44
N ASP A 403 17.57 1.94 -38.15
CA ASP A 403 17.45 2.90 -39.24
C ASP A 403 17.36 4.32 -38.69
N LEU A 404 16.65 4.52 -37.58
CA LEU A 404 16.62 5.77 -36.82
C LEU A 404 17.98 6.07 -36.18
N GLU A 405 18.68 5.09 -35.62
CA GLU A 405 20.06 5.23 -35.14
C GLU A 405 21.03 5.55 -36.28
N ARG A 406 20.83 4.98 -37.48
CA ARG A 406 21.61 5.31 -38.68
C ARG A 406 21.27 6.68 -39.25
N GLU A 407 20.01 7.11 -39.21
CA GLU A 407 19.58 8.46 -39.60
C GLU A 407 20.06 9.50 -38.58
N ILE A 408 19.99 9.21 -37.28
CA ILE A 408 20.55 10.02 -36.17
C ILE A 408 22.08 10.09 -36.26
N ALA A 409 22.76 9.00 -36.65
CA ALA A 409 24.20 8.99 -36.87
C ALA A 409 24.61 9.68 -38.20
N ALA A 410 23.70 9.77 -39.17
CA ALA A 410 23.91 10.46 -40.44
C ALA A 410 23.59 11.97 -40.36
N LEU A 411 22.78 12.39 -39.39
CA LEU A 411 22.68 13.79 -38.99
C LEU A 411 24.05 14.20 -38.44
N LYS A 412 24.75 15.09 -39.15
CA LYS A 412 26.00 15.71 -38.69
C LYS A 412 25.69 16.66 -37.53
N VAL A 413 25.39 16.08 -36.38
CA VAL A 413 25.33 16.75 -35.09
C VAL A 413 26.75 16.69 -34.55
N GLU A 414 27.36 17.85 -34.36
CA GLU A 414 28.73 17.93 -33.81
C GLU A 414 28.79 17.20 -32.45
N ASP A 415 29.87 16.44 -32.23
CA ASP A 415 30.15 15.57 -31.07
C ASP A 415 29.94 16.22 -29.67
N ALA A 416 29.67 17.51 -29.62
CA ALA A 416 29.36 18.26 -28.41
C ALA A 416 28.00 17.87 -27.78
N SER A 417 26.95 17.60 -28.56
CA SER A 417 25.59 17.49 -27.96
C SER A 417 25.20 16.11 -27.44
N LYS A 418 25.82 15.01 -27.90
CA LYS A 418 25.65 13.68 -27.26
C LYS A 418 26.38 13.59 -25.92
N ARG A 419 27.47 14.34 -25.79
CA ARG A 419 28.15 14.61 -24.52
C ARG A 419 27.23 15.42 -23.61
N GLU A 420 26.58 16.47 -24.09
CA GLU A 420 25.70 17.32 -23.28
C GLU A 420 24.44 16.62 -22.73
N TRP A 421 23.87 15.60 -23.38
CA TRP A 421 22.72 14.86 -22.81
C TRP A 421 23.12 13.83 -21.76
N THR A 422 24.23 13.13 -21.99
CA THR A 422 24.82 12.21 -21.00
C THR A 422 25.41 13.01 -19.83
N ASP A 423 26.00 14.17 -20.14
CA ASP A 423 26.46 15.14 -19.17
C ASP A 423 25.27 15.81 -18.49
N MET A 424 24.09 16.05 -19.09
CA MET A 424 22.90 16.54 -18.37
C MET A 424 22.32 15.49 -17.42
N ALA A 425 22.33 14.20 -17.76
CA ALA A 425 21.95 13.12 -16.84
C ALA A 425 23.00 12.94 -15.71
N ARG A 426 24.30 13.11 -16.02
CA ARG A 426 25.40 13.12 -15.06
C ARG A 426 25.44 14.39 -14.20
N VAL A 427 25.06 15.53 -14.76
CA VAL A 427 25.00 16.85 -14.14
C VAL A 427 23.72 16.97 -13.33
N HIS A 428 22.61 16.30 -13.67
CA HIS A 428 21.47 16.20 -12.75
C HIS A 428 21.85 15.40 -11.49
N ALA A 429 22.60 14.31 -11.63
CA ALA A 429 23.14 13.57 -10.48
C ALA A 429 24.21 14.37 -9.70
N ILE A 430 24.98 15.26 -10.34
CA ILE A 430 26.01 16.09 -9.69
C ILE A 430 25.45 17.41 -9.10
N GLU A 431 24.48 18.06 -9.76
CA GLU A 431 23.87 19.35 -9.40
C GLU A 431 22.72 19.23 -8.38
N THR A 432 22.09 18.06 -8.24
CA THR A 432 21.10 17.81 -7.18
C THR A 432 21.72 17.67 -5.78
N GLY A 433 23.05 17.83 -5.66
CA GLY A 433 23.75 17.98 -4.37
C GLY A 433 24.43 16.70 -3.84
N TYR A 434 24.56 15.67 -4.68
CA TYR A 434 25.01 14.31 -4.36
C TYR A 434 26.48 14.19 -3.88
N SER A 435 27.34 15.18 -4.14
CA SER A 435 28.72 15.22 -3.61
C SER A 435 29.00 16.42 -2.71
N LEU A 436 28.07 17.37 -2.64
CA LEU A 436 28.23 18.60 -1.89
C LEU A 436 27.84 18.41 -0.42
N GLN A 437 26.82 17.62 -0.07
CA GLN A 437 26.36 17.54 1.33
C GLN A 437 27.34 16.82 2.27
N THR A 438 28.01 15.76 1.81
CA THR A 438 29.06 15.06 2.59
C THR A 438 30.35 15.90 2.65
N ALA A 439 30.61 16.74 1.64
CA ALA A 439 31.75 17.67 1.62
C ALA A 439 31.49 18.99 2.39
N LEU A 440 30.25 19.49 2.41
CA LEU A 440 29.85 20.77 3.00
C LEU A 440 29.45 20.67 4.47
N GLY A 441 29.22 19.47 5.01
CA GLY A 441 29.05 19.25 6.45
C GLY A 441 30.25 19.69 7.31
N ARG A 442 31.33 20.21 6.70
CA ARG A 442 32.52 20.74 7.40
C ARG A 442 33.03 22.12 6.98
N SER A 443 32.31 22.92 6.19
CA SER A 443 32.74 24.31 5.97
C SER A 443 31.60 25.25 5.58
N GLY A 444 31.40 26.29 6.38
CA GLY A 444 30.31 27.25 6.22
C GLY A 444 30.45 28.27 5.08
N ASN A 445 29.30 28.92 4.83
CA ASN A 445 29.01 30.17 4.12
C ASN A 445 29.03 30.23 2.57
N GLY A 446 27.83 30.50 2.00
CA GLY A 446 27.63 31.54 0.97
C GLY A 446 27.34 31.10 -0.49
N LEU A 447 26.11 31.31 -0.96
CA LEU A 447 25.68 31.28 -2.38
C LEU A 447 25.77 32.68 -3.04
N PRO A 448 25.85 32.76 -4.39
CA PRO A 448 25.24 33.85 -5.16
C PRO A 448 24.31 33.41 -6.32
N GLU A 449 23.48 34.35 -6.79
CA GLU A 449 22.22 34.22 -7.58
C GLU A 449 22.31 34.27 -9.15
N LYS A 450 21.32 33.60 -9.78
CA LYS A 450 20.40 33.92 -10.93
C LYS A 450 20.82 34.22 -12.40
N GLY A 451 20.05 33.59 -13.31
CA GLY A 451 19.48 34.11 -14.59
C GLY A 451 19.82 33.25 -15.83
N THR A 452 19.01 32.95 -16.87
CA THR A 452 17.65 33.28 -17.37
C THR A 452 17.32 32.34 -18.58
N GLY A 453 16.06 31.93 -18.83
CA GLY A 453 15.65 31.49 -20.20
C GLY A 453 14.52 30.45 -20.39
N SER A 454 13.31 30.93 -20.71
CA SER A 454 12.14 30.37 -21.45
C SER A 454 11.83 28.85 -21.53
N TYR A 455 10.58 28.53 -21.15
CA TYR A 455 9.82 27.32 -21.52
C TYR A 455 9.25 27.40 -22.96
N PRO A 456 9.06 26.26 -23.65
CA PRO A 456 8.05 26.10 -24.68
C PRO A 456 6.92 25.14 -24.29
N ASP A 457 5.82 25.29 -25.02
CA ASP A 457 4.44 24.88 -24.75
C ASP A 457 4.02 23.54 -25.40
N VAL A 458 3.05 22.88 -24.74
CA VAL A 458 2.01 21.95 -25.23
C VAL A 458 2.43 20.56 -25.74
N VAL A 459 1.99 19.56 -24.97
CA VAL A 459 1.93 18.13 -25.28
C VAL A 459 0.53 17.80 -25.82
N GLU A 460 0.42 17.12 -26.96
CA GLU A 460 -0.81 16.40 -27.34
C GLU A 460 -0.73 14.94 -26.85
N PRO A 461 -1.72 14.45 -26.08
CA PRO A 461 -1.75 13.08 -25.61
C PRO A 461 -2.28 12.13 -26.69
N LEU A 462 -1.55 11.05 -26.97
CA LEU A 462 -2.11 9.88 -27.64
C LEU A 462 -2.91 9.04 -26.63
N PRO A 463 -4.00 8.37 -27.07
CA PRO A 463 -4.92 7.68 -26.19
C PRO A 463 -4.20 6.56 -25.42
N PRO A 464 -4.63 6.25 -24.19
CA PRO A 464 -4.08 5.12 -23.47
C PRO A 464 -4.38 3.85 -24.27
N GLU A 465 -3.33 3.22 -24.79
CA GLU A 465 -3.41 1.77 -24.99
C GLU A 465 -3.73 1.18 -23.63
N GLU A 466 -4.76 0.34 -23.61
CA GLU A 466 -5.24 -0.36 -22.43
C GLU A 466 -4.09 -1.24 -21.90
N LEU A 467 -3.31 -0.68 -20.98
CA LEU A 467 -2.27 -1.37 -20.25
C LEU A 467 -3.00 -2.32 -19.29
N ILE A 468 -3.33 -3.51 -19.79
CA ILE A 468 -3.58 -4.66 -18.92
C ILE A 468 -2.25 -4.88 -18.21
N GLN A 469 -2.11 -4.40 -16.97
CA GLN A 469 -0.86 -4.50 -16.21
C GLN A 469 -0.41 -5.97 -16.17
N PRO A 470 0.64 -6.36 -16.93
CA PRO A 470 1.14 -7.71 -16.88
C PRO A 470 1.96 -7.93 -15.60
N PHE A 471 2.45 -6.82 -15.03
CA PHE A 471 3.28 -6.73 -13.85
C PHE A 471 2.74 -5.67 -12.87
N LYS A 472 2.89 -5.94 -11.58
CA LYS A 472 2.49 -5.06 -10.50
C LYS A 472 3.64 -4.15 -10.10
N LEU A 473 3.28 -2.96 -9.64
CA LEU A 473 4.20 -2.05 -8.99
C LEU A 473 4.17 -2.26 -7.47
N ALA A 474 5.35 -2.27 -6.85
CA ALA A 474 5.52 -2.25 -5.41
C ALA A 474 4.86 -1.01 -4.83
N THR A 475 3.94 -1.22 -3.89
CA THR A 475 3.37 -0.11 -3.12
C THR A 475 4.48 0.56 -2.29
N PRO A 476 4.31 1.82 -1.83
CA PRO A 476 5.29 2.48 -0.97
C PRO A 476 5.71 1.63 0.24
N GLU A 477 4.77 0.86 0.79
CA GLU A 477 5.01 -0.02 1.93
C GLU A 477 5.75 -1.31 1.54
N GLN A 478 5.53 -1.83 0.33
CA GLN A 478 6.34 -2.92 -0.23
C GLN A 478 7.76 -2.43 -0.56
N LEU A 479 7.90 -1.20 -1.09
CA LEU A 479 9.21 -0.59 -1.35
C LEU A 479 10.01 -0.39 -0.05
N HIS A 480 9.33 0.06 1.02
CA HIS A 480 9.92 0.09 2.36
C HIS A 480 10.37 -1.31 2.85
N SER A 481 9.53 -2.33 2.67
CA SER A 481 9.83 -3.71 3.06
C SER A 481 10.99 -4.32 2.26
N LEU A 482 11.07 -4.02 0.96
CA LEU A 482 12.21 -4.37 0.11
C LEU A 482 13.49 -3.71 0.59
N GLY A 483 13.44 -2.43 0.96
CA GLY A 483 14.57 -1.72 1.55
C GLY A 483 15.07 -2.44 2.80
N LYS A 484 14.17 -2.77 3.73
CA LYS A 484 14.49 -3.55 4.94
C LYS A 484 15.08 -4.92 4.62
N GLN A 485 14.57 -5.61 3.60
CA GLN A 485 15.11 -6.90 3.19
C GLN A 485 16.56 -6.77 2.67
N VAL A 486 16.85 -5.72 1.90
CA VAL A 486 18.17 -5.44 1.34
C VAL A 486 19.17 -5.01 2.43
N VAL A 487 18.82 -4.01 3.23
CA VAL A 487 19.78 -3.33 4.15
C VAL A 487 19.65 -3.75 5.62
N GLY A 488 18.61 -4.49 5.98
CA GLY A 488 18.28 -4.81 7.38
C GLY A 488 17.34 -3.77 7.99
N GLU A 489 17.74 -3.14 9.09
CA GLU A 489 16.94 -2.03 9.64
C GLU A 489 17.12 -0.77 8.79
N ILE A 490 16.08 0.04 8.62
CA ILE A 490 16.21 1.36 7.98
C ILE A 490 16.31 2.39 9.12
N TRP A 491 17.33 3.25 9.12
CA TRP A 491 17.56 4.22 10.21
C TRP A 491 16.43 5.26 10.29
N ASP A 492 15.97 5.55 11.52
CA ASP A 492 14.99 6.60 11.86
C ASP A 492 15.62 7.99 12.07
N GLY A 493 16.95 8.11 11.99
CA GLY A 493 17.67 9.32 12.37
C GLY A 493 18.76 9.69 11.39
N TYR A 494 18.55 10.76 10.61
CA TYR A 494 19.65 11.53 10.06
C TYR A 494 19.94 12.68 11.02
N GLU A 495 20.91 12.53 11.94
CA GLU A 495 21.46 13.64 12.74
C GLU A 495 22.41 14.55 11.92
N GLY A 496 22.55 14.32 10.61
CA GLY A 496 23.65 14.85 9.79
C GLY A 496 23.28 15.84 8.69
N GLY A 497 22.16 16.57 8.74
CA GLY A 497 21.88 17.61 7.74
C GLY A 497 20.50 18.25 7.85
N GLN A 498 20.49 19.57 8.01
CA GLN A 498 19.31 20.41 8.32
C GLN A 498 18.23 20.49 7.22
N TRP A 499 18.26 19.63 6.18
CA TRP A 499 17.45 19.81 4.98
C TRP A 499 16.75 18.55 4.44
N LEU A 500 16.89 17.39 5.09
CA LEU A 500 16.16 16.18 4.72
C LEU A 500 15.29 15.71 5.89
N PRO A 501 14.02 15.33 5.67
CA PRO A 501 13.20 14.76 6.74
C PRO A 501 13.90 13.47 7.22
N PRO A 502 14.11 13.27 8.53
CA PRO A 502 14.79 12.09 9.09
C PRO A 502 14.09 10.73 8.79
N VAL A 503 12.97 10.75 8.06
CA VAL A 503 12.03 9.64 7.83
C VAL A 503 11.92 9.27 6.33
N PHE A 504 12.78 9.78 5.44
CA PHE A 504 12.64 9.56 3.99
C PHE A 504 12.58 8.07 3.57
N PRO A 505 13.47 7.17 4.02
CA PRO A 505 13.43 5.77 3.61
C PRO A 505 12.29 4.98 4.30
N HIS A 506 11.64 5.60 5.29
CA HIS A 506 10.42 5.14 5.96
C HIS A 506 9.17 5.60 5.21
N LEU A 507 9.02 5.14 3.96
CA LEU A 507 7.84 5.39 3.12
C LEU A 507 6.52 4.91 3.76
N GLU A 508 6.62 4.07 4.81
CA GLU A 508 5.52 3.70 5.68
C GLU A 508 4.93 4.89 6.46
N TYR A 509 5.77 5.79 6.96
CA TYR A 509 5.43 6.86 7.91
C TYR A 509 5.57 8.26 7.33
N ASN A 510 6.24 8.44 6.20
CA ASN A 510 6.29 9.71 5.50
C ASN A 510 5.13 9.84 4.51
N THR A 511 3.99 10.33 5.00
CA THR A 511 2.74 10.38 4.23
C THR A 511 2.79 11.24 2.99
N ASP A 512 3.53 12.36 2.99
CA ASP A 512 3.65 13.21 1.80
C ASP A 512 4.35 12.44 0.66
N ILE A 513 5.49 11.80 0.95
CA ILE A 513 6.21 10.98 -0.03
C ILE A 513 5.39 9.75 -0.42
N LYS A 514 4.73 9.11 0.55
CA LYS A 514 3.85 7.96 0.33
C LYS A 514 2.77 8.28 -0.67
N VAL A 515 2.08 9.42 -0.54
CA VAL A 515 1.07 9.89 -1.48
C VAL A 515 1.67 10.12 -2.87
N VAL A 516 2.84 10.76 -2.94
CA VAL A 516 3.56 11.01 -4.20
C VAL A 516 3.97 9.71 -4.89
N ALA A 517 4.24 8.64 -4.15
CA ALA A 517 4.48 7.28 -4.66
C ALA A 517 3.19 6.47 -4.92
N GLY A 518 2.03 7.12 -4.99
CA GLY A 518 0.75 6.47 -5.30
C GLY A 518 0.07 5.79 -4.10
N GLY A 519 0.58 6.00 -2.89
CA GLY A 519 -0.10 5.65 -1.64
C GLY A 519 -1.23 6.60 -1.28
N TYR A 520 -1.60 6.63 0.00
CA TYR A 520 -2.68 7.46 0.53
C TYR A 520 -2.33 7.95 1.95
N ASP A 521 -2.88 9.10 2.33
CA ASP A 521 -2.74 9.71 3.66
C ASP A 521 -3.85 9.31 4.62
N GLY A 522 -4.84 8.58 4.09
CA GLY A 522 -6.01 8.17 4.79
C GLY A 522 -7.02 9.30 5.00
N ARG A 523 -6.68 10.59 4.93
CA ARG A 523 -7.58 11.74 5.18
C ARG A 523 -8.09 12.43 3.92
N ARG A 524 -7.19 12.96 3.08
CA ARG A 524 -7.51 13.71 1.86
C ARG A 524 -7.41 12.81 0.64
N ILE A 525 -6.33 12.03 0.55
CA ILE A 525 -6.13 10.99 -0.43
C ILE A 525 -6.57 9.69 0.21
N THR A 526 -7.69 9.16 -0.27
CA THR A 526 -8.38 8.01 0.35
C THR A 526 -8.32 6.73 -0.48
N GLU A 527 -7.62 6.80 -1.61
CA GLU A 527 -7.45 5.68 -2.52
C GLU A 527 -6.01 5.62 -3.01
N ARG A 528 -5.45 4.42 -2.97
CA ARG A 528 -4.17 4.10 -3.60
C ARG A 528 -4.30 4.18 -5.13
N LYS A 529 -3.23 4.62 -5.79
CA LYS A 529 -3.05 4.49 -7.24
C LYS A 529 -2.30 3.19 -7.53
N TRP A 530 -2.94 2.34 -8.32
CA TRP A 530 -2.35 1.08 -8.75
C TRP A 530 -1.54 1.19 -10.04
N ALA A 531 -1.84 2.21 -10.86
CA ALA A 531 -1.00 2.62 -11.99
C ALA A 531 0.23 3.39 -11.47
N ILE A 532 1.34 3.32 -12.21
CA ILE A 532 2.58 4.04 -11.89
C ILE A 532 2.33 5.55 -12.05
N PRO A 533 2.26 6.36 -10.97
CA PRO A 533 2.23 7.81 -11.15
C PRO A 533 3.60 8.26 -11.66
N PRO A 534 3.68 9.32 -12.50
CA PRO A 534 4.97 9.86 -12.97
C PRO A 534 5.93 10.19 -11.83
N THR A 535 5.38 10.58 -10.69
CA THR A 535 6.12 10.90 -9.47
C THR A 535 6.70 9.69 -8.74
N TYR A 536 6.26 8.46 -9.05
CA TYR A 536 6.82 7.25 -8.44
C TYR A 536 8.30 7.10 -8.76
N LEU A 537 8.70 7.36 -10.00
CA LEU A 537 10.10 7.24 -10.43
C LEU A 537 11.00 8.18 -9.64
N LEU A 538 10.53 9.40 -9.35
CA LEU A 538 11.24 10.36 -8.50
C LEU A 538 11.40 9.83 -7.06
N VAL A 539 10.36 9.17 -6.53
CA VAL A 539 10.45 8.57 -5.19
C VAL A 539 11.38 7.37 -5.20
N LEU A 540 11.33 6.51 -6.23
CA LEU A 540 12.20 5.35 -6.36
C LEU A 540 13.67 5.78 -6.46
N GLU A 541 13.97 6.77 -7.29
CA GLU A 541 15.30 7.35 -7.43
C GLU A 541 15.80 7.91 -6.09
N ARG A 542 15.00 8.74 -5.42
CA ARG A 542 15.41 9.32 -4.14
C ARG A 542 15.52 8.28 -3.02
N TRP A 543 14.66 7.26 -3.03
CA TRP A 543 14.73 6.13 -2.10
C TRP A 543 16.01 5.32 -2.32
N ALA A 544 16.37 5.06 -3.58
CA ALA A 544 17.60 4.36 -3.96
C ALA A 544 18.86 5.12 -3.53
N GLU A 545 18.86 6.45 -3.69
CA GLU A 545 19.95 7.31 -3.24
C GLU A 545 20.18 7.21 -1.73
N VAL A 546 19.11 7.36 -0.93
CA VAL A 546 19.19 7.29 0.53
C VAL A 546 19.63 5.91 1.00
N LEU A 547 19.14 4.84 0.36
CA LEU A 547 19.57 3.48 0.69
C LEU A 547 21.03 3.21 0.31
N ALA A 548 21.49 3.69 -0.84
CA ALA A 548 22.88 3.51 -1.25
C ALA A 548 23.83 4.16 -0.23
N GLU A 549 23.51 5.37 0.23
CA GLU A 549 24.30 6.06 1.26
C GLU A 549 24.30 5.29 2.59
N ASP A 550 23.13 4.85 3.06
CA ASP A 550 22.99 4.07 4.29
C ASP A 550 23.81 2.76 4.24
N VAL A 551 23.79 2.05 3.10
CA VAL A 551 24.59 0.84 2.89
C VAL A 551 26.09 1.13 3.00
N LEU A 552 26.58 2.20 2.37
CA LEU A 552 28.01 2.53 2.42
C LEU A 552 28.45 2.89 3.84
N GLN A 553 27.68 3.72 4.53
CA GLN A 553 28.01 4.13 5.90
C GLN A 553 28.05 2.93 6.85
N ARG A 554 27.07 2.02 6.75
CA ARG A 554 26.99 0.85 7.61
C ARG A 554 28.01 -0.21 7.23
N GLU A 555 28.08 -0.60 5.98
CA GLU A 555 28.87 -1.78 5.64
C GLU A 555 30.33 -1.45 5.37
N LEU A 556 30.63 -0.25 4.84
CA LEU A 556 31.99 0.16 4.51
C LEU A 556 32.63 1.07 5.58
N GLY A 557 31.88 1.43 6.63
CA GLY A 557 32.41 2.14 7.81
C GLY A 557 33.49 1.34 8.55
N GLU A 558 34.40 2.04 9.23
CA GLU A 558 35.61 1.45 9.85
C GLU A 558 35.33 0.47 11.00
N SER A 559 34.11 0.43 11.54
CA SER A 559 33.74 -0.30 12.76
C SER A 559 32.83 -1.51 12.55
N VAL A 560 32.46 -1.86 11.32
CA VAL A 560 31.46 -2.92 11.06
C VAL A 560 32.09 -4.25 10.69
N HIS A 561 31.73 -5.28 11.44
CA HIS A 561 32.22 -6.64 11.22
C HIS A 561 31.64 -7.24 9.94
N TRP A 562 32.47 -7.97 9.19
CA TRP A 562 32.06 -8.68 7.96
C TRP A 562 30.77 -9.50 8.10
N ALA A 563 30.59 -10.18 9.24
CA ALA A 563 29.42 -11.01 9.52
C ALA A 563 28.11 -10.21 9.64
N GLN A 564 28.17 -8.89 9.74
CA GLN A 564 27.01 -8.00 9.81
C GLN A 564 26.63 -7.41 8.44
N ARG A 565 27.46 -7.62 7.40
CA ARG A 565 27.23 -7.12 6.04
C ARG A 565 26.18 -7.97 5.31
N ARG A 566 25.29 -7.31 4.58
CA ARG A 566 24.20 -7.90 3.80
C ARG A 566 24.32 -7.62 2.32
N VAL A 567 24.89 -6.48 1.95
CA VAL A 567 25.02 -6.02 0.56
C VAL A 567 26.40 -6.34 0.00
N PHE A 568 27.48 -5.95 0.69
CA PHE A 568 28.86 -6.28 0.34
C PHE A 568 29.28 -7.60 0.99
N THR A 569 29.02 -8.70 0.29
CA THR A 569 29.22 -10.08 0.82
C THR A 569 30.39 -10.83 0.18
N LEU A 570 30.95 -10.30 -0.91
CA LEU A 570 32.06 -10.91 -1.66
C LEU A 570 33.29 -10.01 -1.75
N VAL A 571 33.14 -8.71 -1.48
CA VAL A 571 34.24 -7.73 -1.49
C VAL A 571 34.20 -6.83 -0.24
N THR A 572 35.37 -6.32 0.16
CA THR A 572 35.52 -5.36 1.25
C THR A 572 34.95 -4.00 0.90
N GLY A 573 34.84 -3.68 -0.40
CA GLY A 573 34.38 -2.39 -0.93
C GLY A 573 35.49 -1.36 -1.03
N ARG A 574 36.73 -1.72 -0.65
CA ARG A 574 37.90 -0.83 -0.65
C ARG A 574 39.00 -1.28 -1.61
N GLU A 575 38.79 -2.37 -2.34
CA GLU A 575 39.73 -2.88 -3.32
C GLU A 575 39.92 -1.92 -4.50
N ASP A 576 41.10 -1.94 -5.14
CA ASP A 576 41.24 -1.32 -6.46
C ASP A 576 40.45 -2.17 -7.49
N PRO A 577 39.52 -1.57 -8.24
CA PRO A 577 38.69 -2.32 -9.17
C PRO A 577 39.44 -3.08 -10.26
N ARG A 578 40.63 -2.62 -10.66
CA ARG A 578 41.44 -3.27 -11.70
C ARG A 578 42.22 -4.46 -11.15
N GLU A 579 42.52 -4.47 -9.85
CA GLU A 579 43.22 -5.58 -9.21
C GLU A 579 42.25 -6.66 -8.72
N ALA A 580 41.05 -6.28 -8.30
CA ALA A 580 40.03 -7.17 -7.75
C ALA A 580 38.84 -7.43 -8.71
N GLU A 581 39.03 -7.22 -10.01
CA GLU A 581 37.96 -7.32 -11.03
C GLU A 581 37.13 -8.61 -10.93
N PRO A 582 37.72 -9.82 -10.81
CA PRO A 582 36.91 -11.05 -10.68
C PRO A 582 36.01 -11.06 -9.44
N ALA A 583 36.48 -10.54 -8.30
CA ALA A 583 35.70 -10.51 -7.06
C ALA A 583 34.55 -9.49 -7.14
N ILE A 584 34.84 -8.31 -7.73
CA ILE A 584 33.85 -7.25 -7.94
C ILE A 584 32.76 -7.67 -8.93
N ARG A 585 33.13 -8.33 -10.02
CA ARG A 585 32.15 -8.86 -10.98
C ARG A 585 31.23 -9.89 -10.35
N ASN A 586 31.77 -10.77 -9.50
CA ASN A 586 30.95 -11.70 -8.73
C ASN A 586 30.04 -10.98 -7.72
N GLN A 587 30.51 -9.89 -7.08
CA GLN A 587 29.67 -9.05 -6.22
C GLN A 587 28.50 -8.42 -6.99
N ILE A 588 28.76 -7.89 -8.19
CA ILE A 588 27.72 -7.31 -9.04
C ILE A 588 26.72 -8.38 -9.47
N ALA A 589 27.18 -9.56 -9.90
CA ALA A 589 26.30 -10.67 -10.26
C ALA A 589 25.43 -11.13 -9.06
N ASP A 590 25.98 -11.14 -7.85
CA ASP A 590 25.21 -11.37 -6.61
C ASP A 590 24.15 -10.28 -6.37
N TRP A 591 24.42 -9.02 -6.72
CA TRP A 591 23.42 -7.95 -6.65
C TRP A 591 22.28 -8.12 -7.66
N PHE A 592 22.53 -8.50 -8.92
CA PHE A 592 21.45 -8.85 -9.86
C PHE A 592 20.54 -9.93 -9.28
N LYS A 593 21.14 -10.93 -8.63
CA LYS A 593 20.42 -12.01 -7.98
C LYS A 593 19.62 -11.56 -6.76
N ARG A 594 20.14 -10.65 -5.94
CA ARG A 594 19.46 -10.17 -4.71
C ARG A 594 18.41 -9.11 -5.00
N PHE A 595 18.70 -8.18 -5.89
CA PHE A 595 17.87 -7.01 -6.18
C PHE A 595 16.76 -7.36 -7.17
N TYR A 596 17.10 -8.08 -8.24
CA TYR A 596 16.16 -8.41 -9.32
C TYR A 596 15.75 -9.88 -9.36
N GLY A 597 16.39 -10.75 -8.57
CA GLY A 597 16.14 -12.19 -8.64
C GLY A 597 16.67 -12.83 -9.92
N GLU A 598 17.61 -12.19 -10.61
CA GLU A 598 18.16 -12.60 -11.91
C GLU A 598 19.52 -13.27 -11.73
N THR A 599 19.75 -14.41 -12.40
CA THR A 599 21.08 -15.02 -12.43
C THR A 599 21.79 -14.60 -13.71
N VAL A 600 22.84 -13.78 -13.57
CA VAL A 600 23.66 -13.28 -14.67
C VAL A 600 25.07 -13.86 -14.60
N ASP A 601 25.75 -13.93 -15.74
CA ASP A 601 27.17 -14.30 -15.82
C ASP A 601 28.03 -13.13 -15.31
N PRO A 602 28.98 -13.32 -14.37
CA PRO A 602 29.93 -12.29 -13.95
C PRO A 602 30.74 -11.65 -15.09
N TRP A 603 30.85 -12.33 -16.23
CA TRP A 603 31.50 -11.85 -17.45
C TRP A 603 30.52 -11.62 -18.60
N GLY A 604 29.23 -11.55 -18.27
CA GLY A 604 28.16 -11.19 -19.20
C GLY A 604 28.04 -9.68 -19.41
N PRO A 605 27.33 -9.26 -20.47
CA PRO A 605 27.18 -7.85 -20.82
C PRO A 605 26.53 -7.02 -19.71
N GLU A 606 25.59 -7.59 -18.94
CA GLU A 606 24.92 -6.88 -17.84
C GLU A 606 25.90 -6.51 -16.72
N VAL A 607 26.85 -7.40 -16.41
CA VAL A 607 27.87 -7.15 -15.37
C VAL A 607 28.99 -6.26 -15.93
N ASP A 608 29.33 -6.40 -17.21
CA ASP A 608 30.27 -5.49 -17.90
C ASP A 608 29.82 -4.04 -17.82
N ASP A 609 28.55 -3.76 -18.09
CA ASP A 609 28.00 -2.40 -18.05
C ASP A 609 28.09 -1.80 -16.64
N VAL A 610 27.66 -2.55 -15.62
CA VAL A 610 27.71 -2.09 -14.23
C VAL A 610 29.16 -1.92 -13.73
N PHE A 611 30.06 -2.82 -14.11
CA PHE A 611 31.48 -2.68 -13.79
C PHE A 611 32.11 -1.47 -14.49
N GLY A 612 31.71 -1.19 -15.73
CA GLY A 612 32.10 0.02 -16.46
C GLY A 612 31.66 1.29 -15.75
N VAL A 613 30.44 1.31 -15.19
CA VAL A 613 29.94 2.43 -14.37
C VAL A 613 30.79 2.63 -13.12
N LEU A 614 31.16 1.55 -12.41
CA LEU A 614 32.05 1.63 -11.24
C LEU A 614 33.38 2.29 -11.60
N LEU A 615 34.02 1.84 -12.68
CA LEU A 615 35.31 2.36 -13.13
C LEU A 615 35.21 3.85 -13.50
N TYR A 616 34.16 4.22 -14.23
CA TYR A 616 33.92 5.60 -14.64
C TYR A 616 33.67 6.52 -13.44
N ALA A 617 32.73 6.15 -12.56
CA ALA A 617 32.35 6.94 -11.40
C ALA A 617 33.53 7.13 -10.44
N ARG A 618 34.33 6.07 -10.22
CA ARG A 618 35.56 6.18 -9.44
C ARG A 618 36.53 7.16 -10.07
N GLU A 619 36.81 7.08 -11.36
CA GLU A 619 37.81 7.95 -11.99
C GLU A 619 37.41 9.43 -11.89
N GLN A 620 36.12 9.73 -12.11
CA GLN A 620 35.58 11.08 -11.90
C GLN A 620 35.72 11.53 -10.43
N ALA A 621 35.44 10.66 -9.47
CA ALA A 621 35.62 10.97 -8.05
C ALA A 621 37.11 11.19 -7.70
N ARG A 622 38.04 10.46 -8.33
CA ARG A 622 39.49 10.67 -8.15
C ARG A 622 39.95 12.02 -8.66
N GLU A 623 39.43 12.46 -9.81
CA GLU A 623 39.75 13.78 -10.37
C GLU A 623 39.28 14.92 -9.44
N MET A 624 38.13 14.75 -8.77
CA MET A 624 37.54 15.76 -7.89
C MET A 624 38.07 15.74 -6.45
N PHE A 625 38.23 14.55 -5.87
CA PHE A 625 38.48 14.37 -4.42
C PHE A 625 39.82 13.68 -4.11
N GLY A 626 40.55 13.24 -5.13
CA GLY A 626 41.76 12.41 -4.98
C GLY A 626 41.45 10.94 -4.72
N ASP A 627 42.49 10.15 -4.45
CA ASP A 627 42.34 8.70 -4.25
C ASP A 627 41.50 8.36 -3.00
N TRP A 628 41.56 9.21 -1.98
CA TRP A 628 40.78 9.11 -0.76
C TRP A 628 39.29 9.27 -1.09
N TYR A 629 38.47 8.26 -0.76
CA TYR A 629 37.01 8.26 -0.93
C TYR A 629 36.47 7.98 -2.35
N SER A 630 37.34 7.85 -3.35
CA SER A 630 36.92 7.68 -4.75
C SER A 630 36.19 6.36 -5.04
N ILE A 631 36.57 5.28 -4.35
CA ILE A 631 35.95 3.96 -4.53
C ILE A 631 34.57 3.90 -3.87
N GLU A 632 34.41 4.53 -2.70
CA GLU A 632 33.14 4.67 -2.00
C GLU A 632 32.13 5.48 -2.82
N VAL A 633 32.55 6.57 -3.46
CA VAL A 633 31.70 7.33 -4.39
C VAL A 633 31.31 6.48 -5.61
N GLY A 634 32.26 5.69 -6.14
CA GLY A 634 31.99 4.73 -7.21
C GLY A 634 30.91 3.72 -6.81
N TRP A 635 31.01 3.15 -5.61
CA TRP A 635 30.01 2.23 -5.08
C TRP A 635 28.66 2.89 -4.83
N SER A 636 28.64 4.14 -4.35
CA SER A 636 27.39 4.90 -4.16
C SER A 636 26.62 5.03 -5.46
N HIS A 637 27.32 5.35 -6.54
CA HIS A 637 26.71 5.48 -7.87
C HIS A 637 26.19 4.14 -8.38
N VAL A 638 26.97 3.07 -8.27
CA VAL A 638 26.53 1.74 -8.70
C VAL A 638 25.31 1.27 -7.92
N LEU A 639 25.33 1.40 -6.59
CA LEU A 639 24.20 1.02 -5.75
C LEU A 639 22.98 1.88 -6.02
N GLY A 640 23.14 3.20 -6.11
CA GLY A 640 22.05 4.13 -6.44
C GLY A 640 21.41 3.80 -7.79
N MET A 641 22.23 3.54 -8.81
CA MET A 641 21.77 3.14 -10.15
C MET A 641 21.02 1.80 -10.13
N MET A 642 21.55 0.79 -9.44
CA MET A 642 20.89 -0.52 -9.38
C MET A 642 19.60 -0.48 -8.54
N LEU A 643 19.59 0.27 -7.45
CA LEU A 643 18.40 0.38 -6.59
C LEU A 643 17.31 1.26 -7.22
N SER A 644 17.66 2.20 -8.10
CA SER A 644 16.70 3.05 -8.82
C SER A 644 16.12 2.38 -10.07
N ASP A 645 16.68 1.24 -10.49
CA ASP A 645 16.15 0.45 -11.60
C ASP A 645 14.73 -0.01 -11.28
N ILE A 646 13.81 0.21 -12.23
CA ILE A 646 12.40 -0.10 -12.07
C ILE A 646 12.12 -1.58 -11.79
N ARG A 647 13.05 -2.48 -12.14
CA ARG A 647 13.01 -3.90 -11.78
C ARG A 647 13.00 -4.13 -10.27
N MET A 648 13.49 -3.18 -9.47
CA MET A 648 13.33 -3.21 -8.00
C MET A 648 11.86 -3.15 -7.58
N ALA A 649 11.04 -2.40 -8.31
CA ALA A 649 9.66 -2.14 -7.95
C ALA A 649 8.65 -3.01 -8.71
N ILE A 650 9.00 -3.57 -9.87
CA ILE A 650 8.09 -4.37 -10.71
C ILE A 650 8.14 -5.87 -10.34
N TYR A 651 6.97 -6.53 -10.30
CA TYR A 651 6.86 -7.97 -10.03
C TYR A 651 5.59 -8.67 -10.57
#